data_AF-A0A0S8E7D6-F1
#
_entry.id   AF-A0A0S8E7D6-F1
#
_cell.length_a   1.000
_cell.length_b   1.000
_cell.length_c   1.000
_cell.angle_alpha   90.00
_cell.angle_beta   90.00
_cell.angle_gamma   90.00
#
_symmetry.space_group_name_H-M   'P 1'
#
loop_
_entity.id
_entity.type
_entity.pdbx_description
1 polymer ?
#
loop_
_entity_poly.entity_id
_entity_poly.type
_entity_poly.pdbx_seq_one_letter_code
_entity_poly.pdbx_strand_id
1 'polypeptide(L)'
;MTADTLRRAREALERGELDEARQRCREYLDTDDNDAAGWRLLGSVETAARDHAAAWAAMDRASRLHPEDAGAVLAAARAAAACGRKNDAIRGFRRAASMAGSQPELVTLAGEGLGNLGCLDDAEECFRKALDTERHHHRARFGLALARLARGATVEAIEMMRGVLEDRPGLAPVWLQLGGALITAGRYAEADAALRRHLELAPDNPVSLTWLGASRQFQGDFDAAESLYRAALGRAPDNVDARANLGKLLQVTSRSDEAATHFRHALAMAPRHRGAASGLAAWLDNHGLHDEALKTLDDSDPDPANPELAPIRARALRHMGRTTDARNLLEAALDRNDLSEDLWIQLRFSLAAVCDEEGDYRMAWRNAELANERKRSLRPESMYRDDLDAMEAAVRELKTVFDAPGIEGMARSGCSSERPVFIVGMPRTGKSLVEQLLCSHPEVRGAGELTAIGDASAAFADSREPWPCAASSLQRPELARQAAVYLTTLDRAAGTGALRVTDTMPFNFVHIGLIEMLFPKARIIHCVRHPADVALRCYLKNFAGRSLSFAFALADIARYLLLYRELMTHWSAVSGLGICHVRYESLVARPEAEADRLIRFLRLDRDASVPGSCEAGVAESPAGTQVRRPLHNREVGGWRRYEEELASILPDLPVAEYERGGF
;
A
#
# COMPACT_ATOMS: atom_id res chain seq x y z
N MET A 1 -7.36 -49.09 -43.92
CA MET A 1 -6.95 -49.23 -42.50
C MET A 1 -6.48 -47.91 -41.91
N THR A 2 -5.69 -47.11 -42.62
CA THR A 2 -5.04 -45.89 -42.11
C THR A 2 -5.99 -44.76 -41.67
N ALA A 3 -6.99 -44.38 -42.46
CA ALA A 3 -7.92 -43.30 -42.09
C ALA A 3 -8.83 -43.63 -40.87
N ASP A 4 -9.07 -44.92 -40.62
CA ASP A 4 -9.87 -45.37 -39.48
C ASP A 4 -9.08 -45.24 -38.16
N THR A 5 -7.78 -45.51 -38.18
CA THR A 5 -6.89 -45.37 -37.01
C THR A 5 -6.80 -43.93 -36.52
N LEU A 6 -6.67 -42.95 -37.44
CA LEU A 6 -6.57 -41.53 -37.08
C LEU A 6 -7.90 -40.98 -36.54
N ARG A 7 -9.04 -41.41 -37.11
CA ARG A 7 -10.38 -41.08 -36.60
C ARG A 7 -10.55 -41.61 -35.17
N ARG A 8 -10.20 -42.86 -34.94
CA ARG A 8 -10.24 -43.50 -33.61
C ARG A 8 -9.29 -42.86 -32.59
N ALA A 9 -8.17 -42.30 -33.04
CA ALA A 9 -7.27 -41.54 -32.18
C ALA A 9 -7.90 -40.20 -31.74
N ARG A 10 -8.63 -39.53 -32.65
CA ARG A 10 -9.37 -38.31 -32.34
C ARG A 10 -10.52 -38.57 -31.37
N GLU A 11 -11.29 -39.63 -31.59
CA GLU A 11 -12.35 -40.06 -30.67
C GLU A 11 -11.80 -40.38 -29.26
N ALA A 12 -10.65 -41.06 -29.18
CA ALA A 12 -9.98 -41.33 -27.90
C ALA A 12 -9.53 -40.03 -27.20
N LEU A 13 -9.00 -39.05 -27.94
CA LEU A 13 -8.65 -37.74 -27.40
C LEU A 13 -9.89 -36.99 -26.88
N GLU A 14 -11.00 -37.02 -27.61
CA GLU A 14 -12.27 -36.43 -27.17
C GLU A 14 -12.82 -37.07 -25.90
N ARG A 15 -12.59 -38.37 -25.70
CA ARG A 15 -12.90 -39.10 -24.45
C ARG A 15 -11.89 -38.89 -23.32
N GLY A 16 -10.76 -38.22 -23.59
CA GLY A 16 -9.67 -38.03 -22.61
C GLY A 16 -8.79 -39.28 -22.39
N GLU A 17 -8.88 -40.28 -23.24
CA GLU A 17 -8.09 -41.52 -23.19
C GLU A 17 -6.71 -41.28 -23.85
N LEU A 18 -5.86 -40.49 -23.18
CA LEU A 18 -4.64 -39.93 -23.76
C LEU A 18 -3.63 -40.99 -24.21
N ASP A 19 -3.48 -42.10 -23.47
CA ASP A 19 -2.55 -43.17 -23.82
C ASP A 19 -3.01 -43.95 -25.07
N GLU A 20 -4.32 -44.22 -25.18
CA GLU A 20 -4.92 -44.86 -26.36
C GLU A 20 -4.81 -43.94 -27.59
N ALA A 21 -5.12 -42.65 -27.42
CA ALA A 21 -4.99 -41.66 -28.48
C ALA A 21 -3.54 -41.53 -28.96
N ARG A 22 -2.58 -41.49 -28.03
CA ARG A 22 -1.14 -41.43 -28.33
C ARG A 22 -0.67 -42.67 -29.07
N GLN A 23 -1.03 -43.86 -28.58
CA GLN A 23 -0.67 -45.12 -29.20
C GLN A 23 -1.17 -45.19 -30.63
N ARG A 24 -2.46 -44.89 -30.85
CA ARG A 24 -3.06 -44.90 -32.20
C ARG A 24 -2.44 -43.87 -33.15
N CYS A 25 -2.08 -42.69 -32.65
CA CYS A 25 -1.36 -41.70 -33.45
C CYS A 25 0.01 -42.24 -33.89
N ARG A 26 0.76 -42.90 -33.00
CA ARG A 26 2.07 -43.49 -33.33
C ARG A 26 1.92 -44.65 -34.31
N GLU A 27 0.98 -45.57 -34.07
CA GLU A 27 0.68 -46.68 -35.00
C GLU A 27 0.31 -46.17 -36.40
N TYR A 28 -0.42 -45.06 -36.50
CA TYR A 28 -0.71 -44.42 -37.77
C TYR A 28 0.55 -43.83 -38.41
N LEU A 29 1.35 -43.07 -37.65
CA LEU A 29 2.56 -42.40 -38.14
C LEU A 29 3.69 -43.39 -38.50
N ASP A 30 3.70 -44.60 -37.91
CA ASP A 30 4.57 -45.71 -38.33
C ASP A 30 4.25 -46.17 -39.76
N THR A 31 2.99 -45.97 -40.22
CA THR A 31 2.57 -46.28 -41.60
C THR A 31 2.70 -45.09 -42.55
N ASP A 32 2.53 -43.86 -42.06
CA ASP A 32 2.67 -42.63 -42.84
C ASP A 32 3.23 -41.46 -42.01
N ASP A 33 4.57 -41.37 -41.95
CA ASP A 33 5.29 -40.29 -41.26
C ASP A 33 5.23 -38.93 -42.01
N ASN A 34 4.74 -38.90 -43.25
CA ASN A 34 4.66 -37.67 -44.04
C ASN A 34 3.30 -36.96 -43.94
N ASP A 35 2.37 -37.49 -43.15
CA ASP A 35 1.07 -36.84 -42.91
C ASP A 35 1.12 -35.81 -41.78
N ALA A 36 1.04 -34.52 -42.15
CA ALA A 36 0.98 -33.43 -41.20
C ALA A 36 -0.28 -33.44 -40.31
N ALA A 37 -1.39 -34.04 -40.76
CA ALA A 37 -2.60 -34.16 -39.93
C ALA A 37 -2.39 -35.16 -38.79
N GLY A 38 -1.73 -36.29 -39.06
CA GLY A 38 -1.28 -37.26 -38.05
C GLY A 38 -0.38 -36.63 -37.00
N TRP A 39 0.65 -35.90 -37.43
CA TRP A 39 1.57 -35.23 -36.53
C TRP A 39 0.91 -34.12 -35.69
N ARG A 40 -0.04 -33.36 -36.27
CA ARG A 40 -0.83 -32.38 -35.50
C ARG A 40 -1.71 -33.04 -34.45
N LEU A 41 -2.36 -34.16 -34.77
CA LEU A 41 -3.19 -34.86 -33.80
C LEU A 41 -2.35 -35.39 -32.65
N LEU A 42 -1.19 -35.98 -32.92
CA LEU A 42 -0.24 -36.39 -31.89
C LEU A 42 0.19 -35.21 -31.01
N GLY A 43 0.53 -34.06 -31.63
CA GLY A 43 0.87 -32.85 -30.89
C GLY A 43 -0.25 -32.37 -29.95
N SER A 44 -1.51 -32.46 -30.38
CA SER A 44 -2.67 -32.13 -29.55
C SER A 44 -2.85 -33.11 -28.39
N VAL A 45 -2.63 -34.41 -28.62
CA VAL A 45 -2.66 -35.45 -27.57
C VAL A 45 -1.58 -35.16 -26.52
N GLU A 46 -0.35 -34.91 -26.94
CA GLU A 46 0.76 -34.62 -26.01
C GLU A 46 0.56 -33.30 -25.27
N THR A 47 -0.09 -32.30 -25.92
CA THR A 47 -0.50 -31.06 -25.25
C THR A 47 -1.51 -31.35 -24.13
N ALA A 48 -2.52 -32.17 -24.40
CA ALA A 48 -3.52 -32.58 -23.41
C ALA A 48 -2.88 -33.41 -22.27
N ALA A 49 -1.85 -34.20 -22.58
CA ALA A 49 -1.06 -34.95 -21.61
C ALA A 49 -0.05 -34.09 -20.82
N ARG A 50 0.07 -32.80 -21.15
CA ARG A 50 1.07 -31.87 -20.58
C ARG A 50 2.52 -32.30 -20.83
N ASP A 51 2.77 -33.15 -21.82
CA ASP A 51 4.12 -33.42 -22.32
C ASP A 51 4.50 -32.34 -23.34
N HIS A 52 4.95 -31.19 -22.83
CA HIS A 52 5.27 -30.03 -23.66
C HIS A 52 6.41 -30.28 -24.65
N ALA A 53 7.35 -31.16 -24.33
CA ALA A 53 8.47 -31.50 -25.20
C ALA A 53 8.00 -32.36 -26.38
N ALA A 54 7.23 -33.41 -26.13
CA ALA A 54 6.67 -34.26 -27.18
C ALA A 54 5.65 -33.49 -28.04
N ALA A 55 4.82 -32.64 -27.42
CA ALA A 55 3.89 -31.76 -28.14
C ALA A 55 4.61 -30.82 -29.10
N TRP A 56 5.69 -30.18 -28.65
CA TRP A 56 6.50 -29.31 -29.51
C TRP A 56 7.14 -30.10 -30.65
N ALA A 57 7.74 -31.26 -30.39
CA ALA A 57 8.38 -32.08 -31.43
C ALA A 57 7.39 -32.50 -32.53
N ALA A 58 6.19 -32.96 -32.15
CA ALA A 58 5.15 -33.37 -33.07
C ALA A 58 4.60 -32.18 -33.89
N MET A 59 4.33 -31.03 -33.25
CA MET A 59 3.86 -29.83 -33.94
C MET A 59 4.92 -29.22 -34.86
N ASP A 60 6.19 -29.23 -34.46
CA ASP A 60 7.32 -28.78 -35.27
C ASP A 60 7.48 -29.68 -36.52
N ARG A 61 7.37 -31.01 -36.36
CA ARG A 61 7.34 -31.96 -37.50
C ARG A 61 6.18 -31.66 -38.46
N ALA A 62 4.97 -31.47 -37.94
CA ALA A 62 3.82 -31.11 -38.76
C ALA A 62 4.03 -29.79 -39.55
N SER A 63 4.57 -28.76 -38.89
CA SER A 63 4.84 -27.47 -39.55
C SER A 63 5.95 -27.54 -40.61
N ARG A 64 6.90 -28.49 -40.49
CA ARG A 64 7.93 -28.73 -41.50
C ARG A 64 7.40 -29.46 -42.73
N LEU A 65 6.41 -30.32 -42.55
CA LEU A 65 5.75 -31.03 -43.64
C LEU A 65 4.86 -30.09 -44.46
N HIS A 66 4.21 -29.11 -43.81
CA HIS A 66 3.38 -28.08 -44.45
C HIS A 66 3.92 -26.67 -44.13
N PRO A 67 5.09 -26.29 -44.65
CA PRO A 67 5.76 -25.03 -44.31
C PRO A 67 5.02 -23.76 -44.77
N GLU A 68 4.00 -23.90 -45.63
CA GLU A 68 3.12 -22.86 -46.13
C GLU A 68 1.85 -22.63 -45.28
N ASP A 69 1.52 -23.56 -44.37
CA ASP A 69 0.35 -23.44 -43.48
C ASP A 69 0.70 -22.57 -42.26
N ALA A 70 0.28 -21.29 -42.30
CA ALA A 70 0.47 -20.35 -41.21
C ALA A 70 -0.15 -20.83 -39.88
N GLY A 71 -1.25 -21.58 -39.93
CA GLY A 71 -1.90 -22.17 -38.75
C GLY A 71 -1.07 -23.28 -38.12
N ALA A 72 -0.44 -24.14 -38.93
CA ALA A 72 0.48 -25.17 -38.45
C ALA A 72 1.74 -24.55 -37.81
N VAL A 73 2.31 -23.51 -38.43
CA VAL A 73 3.45 -22.76 -37.87
C VAL A 73 3.08 -22.09 -36.54
N LEU A 74 1.88 -21.49 -36.46
CA LEU A 74 1.36 -20.88 -35.23
C LEU A 74 1.18 -21.92 -34.10
N ALA A 75 0.65 -23.10 -34.41
CA ALA A 75 0.50 -24.19 -33.45
C ALA A 75 1.85 -24.68 -32.91
N ALA A 76 2.85 -24.85 -33.79
CA ALA A 76 4.22 -25.18 -33.40
C ALA A 76 4.86 -24.10 -32.52
N ALA A 77 4.64 -22.82 -32.83
CA ALA A 77 5.13 -21.70 -32.02
C ALA A 77 4.54 -21.70 -30.60
N ARG A 78 3.24 -22.00 -30.45
CA ARG A 78 2.58 -22.14 -29.15
C ARG A 78 3.13 -23.31 -28.34
N ALA A 79 3.33 -24.46 -29.00
CA ALA A 79 3.93 -25.63 -28.35
C ALA A 79 5.38 -25.35 -27.91
N ALA A 80 6.16 -24.63 -28.73
CA ALA A 80 7.50 -24.18 -28.36
C ALA A 80 7.48 -23.25 -27.13
N ALA A 81 6.51 -22.33 -27.06
CA ALA A 81 6.34 -21.43 -25.91
C ALA A 81 6.02 -22.22 -24.63
N ALA A 82 5.09 -23.18 -24.70
CA ALA A 82 4.74 -24.05 -23.57
C ALA A 82 5.92 -24.93 -23.11
N CYS A 83 6.79 -25.33 -24.04
CA CYS A 83 8.02 -26.08 -23.77
C CYS A 83 9.17 -25.20 -23.21
N GLY A 84 8.97 -23.90 -23.02
CA GLY A 84 10.01 -22.96 -22.57
C GLY A 84 11.05 -22.62 -23.63
N ARG A 85 10.86 -23.04 -24.89
CA ARG A 85 11.75 -22.73 -26.02
C ARG A 85 11.46 -21.34 -26.58
N LYS A 86 11.81 -20.31 -25.81
CA LYS A 86 11.47 -18.91 -26.09
C LYS A 86 11.89 -18.44 -27.50
N ASN A 87 13.11 -18.74 -27.93
CA ASN A 87 13.62 -18.29 -29.23
C ASN A 87 12.91 -18.95 -30.42
N ASP A 88 12.59 -20.23 -30.31
CA ASP A 88 11.84 -20.97 -31.34
C ASP A 88 10.40 -20.46 -31.44
N ALA A 89 9.77 -20.19 -30.30
CA ALA A 89 8.43 -19.60 -30.23
C ALA A 89 8.38 -18.21 -30.90
N ILE A 90 9.31 -17.31 -30.56
CA ILE A 90 9.36 -15.95 -31.15
C ILE A 90 9.52 -16.04 -32.68
N ARG A 91 10.46 -16.87 -33.17
CA ARG A 91 10.63 -17.08 -34.61
C ARG A 91 9.37 -17.62 -35.27
N GLY A 92 8.74 -18.61 -34.64
CA GLY A 92 7.50 -19.23 -35.13
C GLY A 92 6.35 -18.22 -35.21
N PHE A 93 6.14 -17.40 -34.17
CA PHE A 93 5.07 -16.40 -34.17
C PHE A 93 5.30 -15.31 -35.24
N ARG A 94 6.52 -14.77 -35.37
CA ARG A 94 6.85 -13.79 -36.43
C ARG A 94 6.59 -14.37 -37.83
N ARG A 95 7.02 -15.62 -38.03
CA ARG A 95 6.80 -16.33 -39.30
C ARG A 95 5.31 -16.51 -39.57
N ALA A 96 4.53 -17.01 -38.60
CA ALA A 96 3.09 -17.16 -38.73
C ALA A 96 2.39 -15.83 -39.06
N ALA A 97 2.74 -14.73 -38.39
CA ALA A 97 2.19 -13.40 -38.65
C ALA A 97 2.53 -12.86 -40.06
N SER A 98 3.74 -13.15 -40.56
CA SER A 98 4.15 -12.77 -41.92
C SER A 98 3.38 -13.56 -42.99
N MET A 99 3.15 -14.86 -42.74
CA MET A 99 2.49 -15.79 -43.67
C MET A 99 0.97 -15.63 -43.69
N ALA A 100 0.37 -15.19 -42.58
CA ALA A 100 -1.08 -15.08 -42.44
C ALA A 100 -1.74 -14.12 -43.46
N GLY A 101 -0.98 -13.29 -44.18
CA GLY A 101 -1.52 -12.40 -45.22
C GLY A 101 -2.59 -11.46 -44.64
N SER A 102 -3.80 -11.53 -45.22
CA SER A 102 -5.01 -10.79 -44.79
C SER A 102 -5.93 -11.60 -43.86
N GLN A 103 -5.40 -12.56 -43.08
CA GLN A 103 -6.16 -13.30 -42.07
C GLN A 103 -5.98 -12.66 -40.68
N PRO A 104 -6.85 -11.73 -40.26
CA PRO A 104 -6.64 -10.93 -39.06
C PRO A 104 -6.63 -11.76 -37.77
N GLU A 105 -7.39 -12.86 -37.70
CA GLU A 105 -7.39 -13.75 -36.53
C GLU A 105 -6.00 -14.42 -36.33
N LEU A 106 -5.39 -14.97 -37.39
CA LEU A 106 -4.06 -15.61 -37.28
C LEU A 106 -2.97 -14.60 -36.90
N VAL A 107 -3.03 -13.39 -37.45
CA VAL A 107 -2.11 -12.31 -37.09
C VAL A 107 -2.30 -11.91 -35.62
N THR A 108 -3.55 -11.78 -35.16
CA THR A 108 -3.89 -11.47 -33.76
C THR A 108 -3.35 -12.54 -32.82
N LEU A 109 -3.57 -13.81 -33.13
CA LEU A 109 -3.09 -14.93 -32.33
C LEU A 109 -1.55 -15.02 -32.25
N ALA A 110 -0.86 -14.65 -33.33
CA ALA A 110 0.60 -14.53 -33.31
C ALA A 110 1.06 -13.34 -32.44
N GLY A 111 0.36 -12.21 -32.53
CA GLY A 111 0.58 -11.03 -31.69
C GLY A 111 0.43 -11.32 -30.19
N GLU A 112 -0.61 -12.07 -29.80
CA GLU A 112 -0.80 -12.53 -28.41
C GLU A 112 0.38 -13.38 -27.92
N GLY A 113 0.87 -14.30 -28.76
CA GLY A 113 2.03 -15.14 -28.45
C GLY A 113 3.31 -14.31 -28.25
N LEU A 114 3.55 -13.33 -29.12
CA LEU A 114 4.68 -12.41 -29.02
C LEU A 114 4.60 -11.53 -27.77
N GLY A 115 3.41 -11.00 -27.47
CA GLY A 115 3.16 -10.20 -26.27
C GLY A 115 3.46 -10.98 -24.98
N ASN A 116 2.98 -12.22 -24.89
CA ASN A 116 3.23 -13.11 -23.74
C ASN A 116 4.73 -13.43 -23.54
N LEU A 117 5.54 -13.33 -24.60
CA LEU A 117 7.00 -13.54 -24.53
C LEU A 117 7.79 -12.24 -24.30
N GLY A 118 7.09 -11.10 -24.18
CA GLY A 118 7.66 -9.77 -23.96
C GLY A 118 8.07 -9.03 -25.23
N CYS A 119 7.76 -9.56 -26.42
CA CYS A 119 8.04 -8.90 -27.71
C CYS A 119 6.93 -7.89 -28.04
N LEU A 120 6.85 -6.82 -27.25
CA LEU A 120 5.74 -5.85 -27.30
C LEU A 120 5.65 -5.11 -28.65
N ASP A 121 6.79 -4.80 -29.29
CA ASP A 121 6.81 -4.11 -30.60
C ASP A 121 6.15 -4.96 -31.68
N ASP A 122 6.58 -6.21 -31.80
CA ASP A 122 6.04 -7.15 -32.78
C ASP A 122 4.56 -7.44 -32.50
N ALA A 123 4.17 -7.52 -31.22
CA ALA A 123 2.78 -7.74 -30.83
C ALA A 123 1.88 -6.58 -31.28
N GLU A 124 2.27 -5.33 -30.99
CA GLU A 124 1.53 -4.15 -31.45
C GLU A 124 1.44 -4.06 -32.97
N GLU A 125 2.51 -4.39 -33.70
CA GLU A 125 2.49 -4.44 -35.15
C GLU A 125 1.48 -5.47 -35.67
N CYS A 126 1.45 -6.66 -35.08
CA CYS A 126 0.46 -7.69 -35.41
C CYS A 126 -0.97 -7.17 -35.17
N PHE A 127 -1.24 -6.60 -34.00
CA PHE A 127 -2.59 -6.10 -33.69
C PHE A 127 -3.01 -4.95 -34.61
N ARG A 128 -2.10 -4.02 -34.94
CA ARG A 128 -2.38 -2.94 -35.89
C ARG A 128 -2.68 -3.49 -37.29
N LYS A 129 -1.87 -4.42 -37.79
CA LYS A 129 -2.09 -5.07 -39.09
C LYS A 129 -3.44 -5.80 -39.14
N ALA A 130 -3.83 -6.47 -38.06
CA ALA A 130 -5.14 -7.10 -37.95
C ALA A 130 -6.27 -6.06 -38.01
N LEU A 131 -6.12 -4.91 -37.32
CA LEU A 131 -7.09 -3.81 -37.33
C LEU A 131 -7.15 -3.03 -38.66
N ASP A 132 -6.05 -2.95 -39.40
CA ASP A 132 -6.01 -2.37 -40.75
C ASP A 132 -6.79 -3.24 -41.75
N THR A 133 -6.81 -4.56 -41.52
CA THR A 133 -7.57 -5.51 -42.33
C THR A 133 -9.04 -5.57 -41.90
N GLU A 134 -9.30 -5.61 -40.59
CA GLU A 134 -10.63 -5.67 -39.99
C GLU A 134 -10.76 -4.67 -38.83
N ARG A 135 -11.31 -3.49 -39.12
CA ARG A 135 -11.42 -2.37 -38.18
C ARG A 135 -12.17 -2.70 -36.88
N HIS A 136 -13.13 -3.63 -36.93
CA HIS A 136 -13.97 -4.03 -35.79
C HIS A 136 -13.53 -5.35 -35.14
N HIS A 137 -12.26 -5.70 -35.23
CA HIS A 137 -11.70 -6.91 -34.61
C HIS A 137 -11.43 -6.72 -33.11
N HIS A 138 -12.43 -6.99 -32.27
CA HIS A 138 -12.37 -6.79 -30.81
C HIS A 138 -11.15 -7.42 -30.12
N ARG A 139 -10.76 -8.65 -30.52
CA ARG A 139 -9.61 -9.36 -29.95
C ARG A 139 -8.27 -8.66 -30.23
N ALA A 140 -8.07 -8.16 -31.46
CA ALA A 140 -6.89 -7.39 -31.83
C ALA A 140 -6.86 -6.03 -31.10
N ARG A 141 -8.01 -5.37 -30.98
CA ARG A 141 -8.14 -4.11 -30.22
C ARG A 141 -7.79 -4.31 -28.74
N PHE A 142 -8.28 -5.38 -28.13
CA PHE A 142 -7.96 -5.73 -26.75
C PHE A 142 -6.49 -6.10 -26.57
N GLY A 143 -5.92 -6.91 -27.47
CA GLY A 143 -4.49 -7.25 -27.47
C GLY A 143 -3.60 -6.01 -27.59
N LEU A 144 -3.96 -5.06 -28.46
CA LEU A 144 -3.26 -3.77 -28.58
C LEU A 144 -3.38 -2.95 -27.29
N ALA A 145 -4.55 -2.92 -26.65
CA ALA A 145 -4.73 -2.24 -25.36
C ALA A 145 -3.82 -2.85 -24.26
N LEU A 146 -3.68 -4.18 -24.21
CA LEU A 146 -2.79 -4.84 -23.26
C LEU A 146 -1.30 -4.53 -23.55
N ALA A 147 -0.90 -4.52 -24.82
CA ALA A 147 0.47 -4.16 -25.20
C ALA A 147 0.80 -2.69 -24.83
N ARG A 148 -0.16 -1.78 -25.05
CA ARG A 148 -0.06 -0.37 -24.62
C ARG A 148 0.02 -0.23 -23.11
N LEU A 149 -0.80 -0.98 -22.37
CA LEU A 149 -0.77 -1.00 -20.91
C LEU A 149 0.59 -1.46 -20.38
N ALA A 150 1.17 -2.51 -20.97
CA ALA A 150 2.51 -3.00 -20.61
C ALA A 150 3.63 -1.99 -20.88
N ARG A 151 3.38 -0.96 -21.69
CA ARG A 151 4.29 0.16 -21.98
C ARG A 151 4.03 1.41 -21.16
N GLY A 152 3.09 1.34 -20.22
CA GLY A 152 2.70 2.48 -19.38
C GLY A 152 1.75 3.47 -20.06
N ALA A 153 1.26 3.18 -21.28
CA ALA A 153 0.21 3.98 -21.95
C ALA A 153 -1.18 3.65 -21.37
N THR A 154 -1.32 3.78 -20.05
CA THR A 154 -2.47 3.31 -19.26
C THR A 154 -3.77 3.98 -19.66
N VAL A 155 -3.76 5.30 -19.90
CA VAL A 155 -4.97 6.06 -20.27
C VAL A 155 -5.51 5.63 -21.64
N GLU A 156 -4.62 5.50 -22.64
CA GLU A 156 -5.01 5.00 -23.97
C GLU A 156 -5.56 3.57 -23.90
N ALA A 157 -4.90 2.70 -23.13
CA ALA A 157 -5.36 1.32 -22.94
C ALA A 157 -6.77 1.24 -22.33
N ILE A 158 -7.07 2.09 -21.33
CA ILE A 158 -8.40 2.19 -20.71
C ILE A 158 -9.46 2.55 -21.76
N GLU A 159 -9.23 3.58 -22.56
CA GLU A 159 -10.20 4.02 -23.58
C GLU A 159 -10.39 2.97 -24.68
N MET A 160 -9.31 2.27 -25.07
CA MET A 160 -9.41 1.14 -25.99
C MET A 160 -10.25 0.00 -25.43
N MET A 161 -10.06 -0.36 -24.16
CA MET A 161 -10.86 -1.41 -23.49
C MET A 161 -12.33 -1.02 -23.36
N ARG A 162 -12.62 0.26 -23.07
CA ARG A 162 -14.00 0.80 -23.06
C ARG A 162 -14.67 0.64 -24.42
N GLY A 163 -13.99 1.02 -25.50
CA GLY A 163 -14.52 0.85 -26.85
C GLY A 163 -14.78 -0.62 -27.21
N VAL A 164 -13.96 -1.57 -26.73
CA VAL A 164 -14.26 -3.01 -26.90
C VAL A 164 -15.54 -3.41 -26.16
N LEU A 165 -15.77 -2.86 -24.97
CA LEU A 165 -16.91 -3.19 -24.12
C LEU A 165 -18.22 -2.52 -24.54
N GLU A 166 -18.15 -1.37 -25.23
CA GLU A 166 -19.30 -0.74 -25.89
C GLU A 166 -19.92 -1.69 -26.94
N ASP A 167 -19.07 -2.32 -27.76
CA ASP A 167 -19.50 -3.28 -28.78
C ASP A 167 -19.85 -4.65 -28.18
N ARG A 168 -19.12 -5.08 -27.14
CA ARG A 168 -19.17 -6.44 -26.59
C ARG A 168 -19.14 -6.43 -25.05
N PRO A 169 -20.26 -6.09 -24.37
CA PRO A 169 -20.29 -5.91 -22.91
C PRO A 169 -20.14 -7.22 -22.11
N GLY A 170 -20.27 -8.39 -22.76
CA GLY A 170 -20.15 -9.70 -22.11
C GLY A 170 -18.73 -10.26 -22.01
N LEU A 171 -17.70 -9.51 -22.43
CA LEU A 171 -16.31 -9.98 -22.42
C LEU A 171 -15.69 -9.82 -21.02
N ALA A 172 -15.86 -10.84 -20.18
CA ALA A 172 -15.30 -10.86 -18.82
C ALA A 172 -13.78 -10.52 -18.77
N PRO A 173 -12.90 -11.12 -19.60
CA PRO A 173 -11.47 -10.80 -19.53
C PRO A 173 -11.14 -9.32 -19.74
N VAL A 174 -11.95 -8.59 -20.52
CA VAL A 174 -11.75 -7.16 -20.77
C VAL A 174 -12.15 -6.34 -19.54
N TRP A 175 -13.25 -6.67 -18.87
CA TRP A 175 -13.65 -6.03 -17.60
C TRP A 175 -12.60 -6.21 -16.50
N LEU A 176 -12.02 -7.41 -16.38
CA LEU A 176 -10.96 -7.67 -15.41
C LEU A 176 -9.74 -6.76 -15.66
N GLN A 177 -9.24 -6.75 -16.90
CA GLN A 177 -8.06 -5.95 -17.27
C GLN A 177 -8.32 -4.44 -17.20
N LEU A 178 -9.53 -4.00 -17.54
CA LEU A 178 -9.96 -2.61 -17.34
C LEU A 178 -9.92 -2.23 -15.86
N GLY A 179 -10.43 -3.10 -14.97
CA GLY A 179 -10.33 -2.89 -13.52
C GLY A 179 -8.89 -2.74 -13.04
N GLY A 180 -7.99 -3.61 -13.47
CA GLY A 180 -6.56 -3.51 -13.16
C GLY A 180 -5.92 -2.22 -13.67
N ALA A 181 -6.18 -1.85 -14.94
CA ALA A 181 -5.66 -0.61 -15.53
C ALA A 181 -6.17 0.64 -14.81
N LEU A 182 -7.44 0.64 -14.38
CA LEU A 182 -8.03 1.74 -13.60
C LEU A 182 -7.41 1.86 -12.20
N ILE A 183 -7.06 0.75 -11.54
CA ILE A 183 -6.30 0.77 -10.28
C ILE A 183 -4.93 1.42 -10.51
N THR A 184 -4.20 1.00 -11.55
CA THR A 184 -2.89 1.59 -11.90
C THR A 184 -3.00 3.09 -12.20
N ALA A 185 -4.12 3.53 -12.78
CA ALA A 185 -4.40 4.94 -13.04
C ALA A 185 -4.93 5.71 -11.81
N GLY A 186 -5.08 5.08 -10.64
CA GLY A 186 -5.65 5.69 -9.44
C GLY A 186 -7.16 5.98 -9.52
N ARG A 187 -7.86 5.44 -10.51
CA ARG A 187 -9.30 5.65 -10.78
C ARG A 187 -10.13 4.59 -10.06
N TYR A 188 -10.02 4.54 -8.73
CA TYR A 188 -10.52 3.44 -7.89
C TYR A 188 -12.05 3.22 -7.97
N ALA A 189 -12.84 4.30 -8.01
CA ALA A 189 -14.30 4.19 -8.11
C ALA A 189 -14.74 3.52 -9.43
N GLU A 190 -14.06 3.85 -10.53
CA GLU A 190 -14.33 3.25 -11.84
C GLU A 190 -13.80 1.81 -11.90
N ALA A 191 -12.65 1.53 -11.26
CA ALA A 191 -12.13 0.17 -11.12
C ALA A 191 -13.11 -0.74 -10.38
N ASP A 192 -13.74 -0.22 -9.32
CA ASP A 192 -14.76 -0.95 -8.55
C ASP A 192 -15.94 -1.37 -9.42
N ALA A 193 -16.47 -0.43 -10.21
CA ALA A 193 -17.55 -0.72 -11.15
C ALA A 193 -17.17 -1.78 -12.19
N ALA A 194 -15.97 -1.67 -12.79
CA ALA A 194 -15.47 -2.63 -13.76
C ALA A 194 -15.29 -4.05 -13.17
N LEU A 195 -14.75 -4.14 -11.94
CA LEU A 195 -14.51 -5.42 -11.26
C LEU A 195 -15.80 -6.07 -10.77
N ARG A 196 -16.79 -5.28 -10.32
CA ARG A 196 -18.14 -5.80 -10.05
C ARG A 196 -18.80 -6.36 -11.30
N ARG A 197 -18.67 -5.65 -12.43
CA ARG A 197 -19.19 -6.14 -13.71
C ARG A 197 -18.49 -7.42 -14.16
N HIS A 198 -17.19 -7.56 -13.89
CA HIS A 198 -16.50 -8.82 -14.09
C HIS A 198 -17.05 -9.94 -13.19
N LEU A 199 -17.28 -9.68 -11.90
CA LEU A 199 -17.84 -10.66 -10.96
C LEU A 199 -19.28 -11.07 -11.32
N GLU A 200 -20.08 -10.20 -11.95
CA GLU A 200 -21.38 -10.59 -12.50
C GLU A 200 -21.25 -11.64 -13.62
N LEU A 201 -20.17 -11.59 -14.40
CA LEU A 201 -19.89 -12.54 -15.48
C LEU A 201 -19.10 -13.77 -14.99
N ALA A 202 -18.31 -13.62 -13.92
CA ALA A 202 -17.47 -14.66 -13.33
C ALA A 202 -17.49 -14.57 -11.77
N PRO A 203 -18.56 -15.07 -11.12
CA PRO A 203 -18.83 -14.84 -9.70
C PRO A 203 -17.78 -15.33 -8.71
N ASP A 204 -17.02 -16.36 -9.06
CA ASP A 204 -16.03 -17.00 -8.16
C ASP A 204 -14.58 -16.64 -8.51
N ASN A 205 -14.33 -15.57 -9.25
CA ASN A 205 -12.97 -15.19 -9.63
C ASN A 205 -12.19 -14.56 -8.45
N PRO A 206 -11.15 -15.21 -7.91
CA PRO A 206 -10.42 -14.71 -6.75
C PRO A 206 -9.53 -13.49 -7.07
N VAL A 207 -9.10 -13.33 -8.32
CA VAL A 207 -8.29 -12.18 -8.76
C VAL A 207 -9.13 -10.90 -8.69
N SER A 208 -10.38 -10.94 -9.14
CA SER A 208 -11.28 -9.79 -9.04
C SER A 208 -11.62 -9.42 -7.63
N LEU A 209 -11.88 -10.40 -6.76
CA LEU A 209 -12.08 -10.13 -5.33
C LEU A 209 -10.84 -9.47 -4.72
N THR A 210 -9.64 -9.91 -5.11
CA THR A 210 -8.37 -9.32 -4.67
C THR A 210 -8.21 -7.88 -5.16
N TRP A 211 -8.45 -7.60 -6.43
CA TRP A 211 -8.32 -6.25 -6.99
C TRP A 211 -9.42 -5.31 -6.50
N LEU A 212 -10.63 -5.83 -6.26
CA LEU A 212 -11.73 -5.06 -5.67
C LEU A 212 -11.38 -4.69 -4.23
N GLY A 213 -10.81 -5.64 -3.46
CA GLY A 213 -10.29 -5.37 -2.12
C GLY A 213 -9.20 -4.29 -2.12
N ALA A 214 -8.26 -4.34 -3.08
CA ALA A 214 -7.25 -3.30 -3.24
C ALA A 214 -7.86 -1.93 -3.57
N SER A 215 -8.83 -1.89 -4.49
CA SER A 215 -9.55 -0.66 -4.81
C SER A 215 -10.27 -0.07 -3.59
N ARG A 216 -10.91 -0.90 -2.76
CA ARG A 216 -11.56 -0.48 -1.52
C ARG A 216 -10.59 0.02 -0.48
N GLN A 217 -9.45 -0.65 -0.32
CA GLN A 217 -8.38 -0.22 0.57
C GLN A 217 -7.86 1.18 0.20
N PHE A 218 -7.63 1.46 -1.08
CA PHE A 218 -7.20 2.79 -1.54
C PHE A 218 -8.26 3.88 -1.37
N GLN A 219 -9.53 3.50 -1.29
CA GLN A 219 -10.64 4.40 -0.94
C GLN A 219 -10.82 4.57 0.57
N GLY A 220 -10.02 3.88 1.41
CA GLY A 220 -10.11 3.93 2.87
C GLY A 220 -11.17 2.99 3.47
N ASP A 221 -11.88 2.20 2.66
CA ASP A 221 -12.89 1.24 3.11
C ASP A 221 -12.21 -0.09 3.50
N PHE A 222 -11.52 -0.06 4.65
CA PHE A 222 -10.70 -1.16 5.13
C PHE A 222 -11.51 -2.40 5.52
N ASP A 223 -12.71 -2.23 6.07
CA ASP A 223 -13.60 -3.34 6.42
C ASP A 223 -14.06 -4.11 5.17
N ALA A 224 -14.49 -3.39 4.12
CA ALA A 224 -14.84 -4.03 2.85
C ALA A 224 -13.62 -4.70 2.20
N ALA A 225 -12.46 -4.04 2.24
CA ALA A 225 -11.21 -4.60 1.71
C ALA A 225 -10.84 -5.92 2.40
N GLU A 226 -10.90 -5.99 3.73
CA GLU A 226 -10.60 -7.20 4.50
C GLU A 226 -11.56 -8.34 4.16
N SER A 227 -12.86 -8.03 4.09
CA SER A 227 -13.89 -8.99 3.70
C SER A 227 -13.64 -9.58 2.31
N LEU A 228 -13.28 -8.72 1.34
CA LEU A 228 -12.97 -9.14 -0.03
C LEU A 228 -11.70 -9.97 -0.13
N TYR A 229 -10.63 -9.62 0.60
CA TYR A 229 -9.42 -10.43 0.64
C TYR A 229 -9.67 -11.80 1.27
N ARG A 230 -10.43 -11.86 2.37
CA ARG A 230 -10.81 -13.14 2.99
C ARG A 230 -11.71 -13.96 2.08
N ALA A 231 -12.64 -13.34 1.36
CA ALA A 231 -13.46 -14.03 0.35
C ALA A 231 -12.58 -14.60 -0.77
N ALA A 232 -11.61 -13.84 -1.27
CA ALA A 232 -10.64 -14.31 -2.27
C ALA A 232 -9.86 -15.53 -1.77
N LEU A 233 -9.37 -15.50 -0.52
CA LEU A 233 -8.66 -16.61 0.10
C LEU A 233 -9.55 -17.81 0.43
N GLY A 234 -10.85 -17.59 0.68
CA GLY A 234 -11.83 -18.66 0.83
C GLY A 234 -12.10 -19.39 -0.49
N ARG A 235 -11.95 -18.71 -1.63
CA ARG A 235 -12.09 -19.29 -2.98
C ARG A 235 -10.79 -19.92 -3.48
N ALA A 236 -9.67 -19.26 -3.24
CA ALA A 236 -8.33 -19.72 -3.61
C ALA A 236 -7.38 -19.54 -2.42
N PRO A 237 -7.27 -20.56 -1.54
CA PRO A 237 -6.37 -20.50 -0.39
C PRO A 237 -4.89 -20.33 -0.78
N ASP A 238 -4.52 -20.61 -2.01
CA ASP A 238 -3.18 -20.45 -2.57
C ASP A 238 -2.93 -19.10 -3.25
N ASN A 239 -3.92 -18.19 -3.25
CA ASN A 239 -3.75 -16.86 -3.82
C ASN A 239 -2.75 -16.01 -3.00
N VAL A 240 -1.51 -15.93 -3.50
CA VAL A 240 -0.41 -15.21 -2.86
C VAL A 240 -0.68 -13.71 -2.81
N ASP A 241 -1.20 -13.11 -3.87
CA ASP A 241 -1.46 -11.66 -3.95
C ASP A 241 -2.54 -11.24 -2.95
N ALA A 242 -3.63 -11.99 -2.85
CA ALA A 242 -4.69 -11.76 -1.86
C ALA A 242 -4.14 -11.81 -0.44
N ARG A 243 -3.26 -12.79 -0.17
CA ARG A 243 -2.64 -12.96 1.14
C ARG A 243 -1.66 -11.84 1.48
N ALA A 244 -0.82 -11.44 0.52
CA ALA A 244 0.10 -10.33 0.71
C ALA A 244 -0.64 -8.99 0.90
N ASN A 245 -1.72 -8.76 0.14
CA ASN A 245 -2.53 -7.55 0.28
C ASN A 245 -3.31 -7.53 1.61
N LEU A 246 -3.84 -8.67 2.07
CA LEU A 246 -4.39 -8.79 3.41
C LEU A 246 -3.34 -8.47 4.48
N GLY A 247 -2.12 -9.01 4.36
CA GLY A 247 -1.02 -8.66 5.26
C GLY A 247 -0.74 -7.15 5.29
N LYS A 248 -0.69 -6.49 4.13
CA LYS A 248 -0.52 -5.03 4.05
C LYS A 248 -1.66 -4.27 4.71
N LEU A 249 -2.90 -4.69 4.47
CA LEU A 249 -4.08 -4.09 5.09
C LEU A 249 -4.01 -4.20 6.62
N LEU A 250 -3.65 -5.39 7.13
CA LEU A 250 -3.50 -5.65 8.56
C LEU A 250 -2.39 -4.81 9.21
N GLN A 251 -1.29 -4.52 8.49
CA GLN A 251 -0.28 -3.58 8.99
C GLN A 251 -0.84 -2.16 9.14
N VAL A 252 -1.67 -1.71 8.19
CA VAL A 252 -2.28 -0.37 8.22
C VAL A 252 -3.35 -0.28 9.32
N THR A 253 -4.04 -1.38 9.63
CA THR A 253 -5.06 -1.45 10.69
C THR A 253 -4.50 -1.90 12.05
N SER A 254 -3.20 -1.69 12.28
CA SER A 254 -2.50 -1.97 13.54
C SER A 254 -2.48 -3.43 14.00
N ARG A 255 -2.75 -4.40 13.12
CA ARG A 255 -2.70 -5.85 13.38
C ARG A 255 -1.42 -6.47 12.82
N SER A 256 -0.29 -5.93 13.25
CA SER A 256 1.04 -6.19 12.65
C SER A 256 1.53 -7.65 12.77
N ASP A 257 1.21 -8.35 13.87
CA ASP A 257 1.64 -9.74 14.07
C ASP A 257 0.84 -10.74 13.21
N GLU A 258 -0.46 -10.49 13.07
CA GLU A 258 -1.30 -11.23 12.14
C GLU A 258 -0.82 -11.00 10.69
N ALA A 259 -0.45 -9.76 10.36
CA ALA A 259 0.13 -9.43 9.06
C ALA A 259 1.41 -10.23 8.77
N ALA A 260 2.34 -10.32 9.75
CA ALA A 260 3.57 -11.09 9.61
C ALA A 260 3.29 -12.56 9.31
N THR A 261 2.26 -13.15 9.91
CA THR A 261 1.83 -14.53 9.62
C THR A 261 1.38 -14.68 8.18
N HIS A 262 0.58 -13.74 7.66
CA HIS A 262 0.17 -13.74 6.25
C HIS A 262 1.37 -13.59 5.30
N PHE A 263 2.34 -12.72 5.60
CA PHE A 263 3.52 -12.58 4.75
C PHE A 263 4.41 -13.82 4.75
N ARG A 264 4.63 -14.47 5.90
CA ARG A 264 5.39 -15.74 5.97
C ARG A 264 4.73 -16.82 5.12
N HIS A 265 3.40 -16.95 5.20
CA HIS A 265 2.66 -17.88 4.35
C HIS A 265 2.76 -17.54 2.87
N ALA A 266 2.67 -16.26 2.49
CA ALA A 266 2.83 -15.83 1.10
C ALA A 266 4.24 -16.19 0.57
N LEU A 267 5.28 -15.97 1.37
CA LEU A 267 6.67 -16.29 0.99
C LEU A 267 6.97 -17.80 0.97
N ALA A 268 6.30 -18.60 1.82
CA ALA A 268 6.42 -20.05 1.75
C ALA A 268 5.90 -20.60 0.40
N MET A 269 4.90 -19.94 -0.19
CA MET A 269 4.32 -20.31 -1.48
C MET A 269 5.06 -19.70 -2.66
N ALA A 270 5.47 -18.44 -2.54
CA ALA A 270 6.20 -17.70 -3.55
C ALA A 270 7.39 -16.97 -2.90
N PRO A 271 8.56 -17.62 -2.77
CA PRO A 271 9.73 -17.05 -2.10
C PRO A 271 10.21 -15.71 -2.68
N ARG A 272 9.92 -15.44 -3.96
CA ARG A 272 10.31 -14.21 -4.67
C ARG A 272 9.22 -13.13 -4.69
N HIS A 273 8.18 -13.26 -3.85
CA HIS A 273 7.10 -12.27 -3.81
C HIS A 273 7.52 -11.00 -3.04
N ARG A 274 8.06 -10.02 -3.77
CA ARG A 274 8.62 -8.76 -3.24
C ARG A 274 7.72 -8.01 -2.26
N GLY A 275 6.42 -7.90 -2.58
CA GLY A 275 5.47 -7.21 -1.72
C GLY A 275 5.29 -7.85 -0.35
N ALA A 276 5.46 -9.18 -0.27
CA ALA A 276 5.38 -9.92 0.99
C ALA A 276 6.72 -9.88 1.74
N ALA A 277 7.84 -9.96 1.01
CA ALA A 277 9.18 -9.79 1.57
C ALA A 277 9.37 -8.41 2.20
N SER A 278 8.97 -7.34 1.52
CA SER A 278 9.02 -5.97 2.06
C SER A 278 8.16 -5.83 3.32
N GLY A 279 6.94 -6.38 3.32
CA GLY A 279 6.04 -6.37 4.48
C GLY A 279 6.61 -7.13 5.69
N LEU A 280 7.14 -8.35 5.47
CA LEU A 280 7.76 -9.15 6.53
C LEU A 280 9.06 -8.52 7.03
N ALA A 281 9.92 -8.05 6.13
CA ALA A 281 11.16 -7.39 6.51
C ALA A 281 10.91 -6.10 7.30
N ALA A 282 9.87 -5.34 6.96
CA ALA A 282 9.46 -4.19 7.74
C ALA A 282 9.02 -4.56 9.16
N TRP A 283 8.28 -5.67 9.30
CA TRP A 283 7.92 -6.21 10.61
C TRP A 283 9.15 -6.66 11.39
N LEU A 284 10.02 -7.49 10.80
CA LEU A 284 11.26 -8.00 11.41
C LEU A 284 12.17 -6.86 11.89
N ASP A 285 12.38 -5.86 11.05
CA ASP A 285 13.21 -4.70 11.36
C ASP A 285 12.64 -3.88 12.53
N ASN A 286 11.32 -3.69 12.61
CA ASN A 286 10.69 -3.01 13.74
C ASN A 286 10.88 -3.80 15.06
N HIS A 287 10.94 -5.13 14.97
CA HIS A 287 11.17 -6.06 16.09
C HIS A 287 12.65 -6.26 16.43
N GLY A 288 13.57 -5.56 15.75
CA GLY A 288 15.02 -5.65 16.03
C GLY A 288 15.74 -6.78 15.31
N LEU A 289 15.02 -7.57 14.53
CA LEU A 289 15.55 -8.71 13.79
C LEU A 289 16.09 -8.21 12.43
N HIS A 290 17.08 -7.30 12.48
CA HIS A 290 17.60 -6.60 11.31
C HIS A 290 18.30 -7.53 10.31
N ASP A 291 19.07 -8.51 10.82
CA ASP A 291 19.72 -9.54 9.99
C ASP A 291 18.70 -10.41 9.26
N GLU A 292 17.65 -10.83 9.95
CA GLU A 292 16.57 -11.63 9.35
C GLU A 292 15.76 -10.82 8.32
N ALA A 293 15.57 -9.51 8.56
CA ALA A 293 14.94 -8.61 7.61
C ALA A 293 15.74 -8.52 6.31
N LEU A 294 17.06 -8.32 6.40
CA LEU A 294 17.94 -8.31 5.22
C LEU A 294 17.94 -9.64 4.49
N LYS A 295 18.11 -10.75 5.23
CA LYS A 295 18.07 -12.10 4.63
C LYS A 295 16.76 -12.35 3.89
N THR A 296 15.62 -11.98 4.48
CA THR A 296 14.30 -12.13 3.85
C THR A 296 14.22 -11.37 2.51
N LEU A 297 14.79 -10.17 2.46
CA LEU A 297 14.81 -9.35 1.23
C LEU A 297 15.74 -9.96 0.19
N ASP A 298 16.93 -10.40 0.59
CA ASP A 298 17.95 -10.97 -0.30
C ASP A 298 17.55 -12.34 -0.87
N ASP A 299 16.88 -13.18 -0.07
CA ASP A 299 16.30 -14.45 -0.54
C ASP A 299 15.16 -14.21 -1.56
N SER A 300 14.44 -13.08 -1.42
CA SER A 300 13.31 -12.74 -2.28
C SER A 300 13.71 -12.09 -3.60
N ASP A 301 14.83 -11.35 -3.61
CA ASP A 301 15.31 -10.65 -4.79
C ASP A 301 16.85 -10.60 -4.82
N PRO A 302 17.48 -11.23 -5.82
CA PRO A 302 18.94 -11.26 -5.92
C PRO A 302 19.56 -9.92 -6.35
N ASP A 303 18.77 -8.94 -6.82
CA ASP A 303 19.24 -7.59 -7.08
C ASP A 303 19.20 -6.78 -5.77
N PRO A 304 20.35 -6.51 -5.12
CA PRO A 304 20.38 -5.73 -3.89
C PRO A 304 19.88 -4.30 -4.14
N ALA A 305 20.21 -3.72 -5.30
CA ALA A 305 19.88 -2.34 -5.67
C ALA A 305 18.52 -2.23 -6.37
N ASN A 306 17.64 -3.23 -6.23
CA ASN A 306 16.25 -3.12 -6.65
C ASN A 306 15.60 -1.88 -5.98
N PRO A 307 15.16 -0.88 -6.77
CA PRO A 307 14.60 0.35 -6.23
C PRO A 307 13.44 0.17 -5.26
N GLU A 308 12.56 -0.81 -5.46
CA GLU A 308 11.38 -1.07 -4.61
C GLU A 308 11.76 -1.58 -3.21
N LEU A 309 12.87 -2.31 -3.10
CA LEU A 309 13.32 -2.94 -1.85
C LEU A 309 14.48 -2.16 -1.19
N ALA A 310 15.18 -1.32 -1.94
CA ALA A 310 16.32 -0.55 -1.43
C ALA A 310 15.98 0.32 -0.19
N PRO A 311 14.82 0.99 -0.07
CA PRO A 311 14.47 1.74 1.14
C PRO A 311 14.42 0.89 2.41
N ILE A 312 13.82 -0.30 2.35
CA ILE A 312 13.69 -1.19 3.51
C ILE A 312 15.03 -1.87 3.83
N ARG A 313 15.81 -2.27 2.82
CA ARG A 313 17.19 -2.76 2.99
C ARG A 313 18.09 -1.72 3.65
N ALA A 314 18.10 -0.50 3.13
CA ALA A 314 18.88 0.60 3.67
C ALA A 314 18.49 0.90 5.12
N ARG A 315 17.20 0.83 5.46
CA ARG A 315 16.73 1.01 6.84
C ARG A 315 17.29 -0.07 7.78
N ALA A 316 17.24 -1.34 7.39
CA ALA A 316 17.81 -2.43 8.19
C ALA A 316 19.34 -2.29 8.34
N LEU A 317 20.06 -1.96 7.25
CA LEU A 317 21.50 -1.70 7.28
C LEU A 317 21.87 -0.55 8.25
N ARG A 318 21.12 0.55 8.22
CA ARG A 318 21.31 1.68 9.16
C ARG A 318 21.17 1.24 10.61
N HIS A 319 20.16 0.42 10.93
CA HIS A 319 19.94 -0.09 12.28
C HIS A 319 21.05 -1.02 12.77
N MET A 320 21.79 -1.64 11.85
CA MET A 320 23.00 -2.42 12.13
C MET A 320 24.29 -1.57 12.16
N GLY A 321 24.20 -0.24 12.02
CA GLY A 321 25.36 0.66 11.93
C GLY A 321 26.11 0.60 10.61
N ARG A 322 25.57 -0.06 9.59
CA ARG A 322 26.15 -0.20 8.24
C ARG A 322 25.67 0.93 7.32
N THR A 323 25.86 2.18 7.75
CA THR A 323 25.33 3.36 7.03
C THR A 323 25.96 3.56 5.65
N THR A 324 27.25 3.25 5.50
CA THR A 324 27.94 3.36 4.21
C THR A 324 27.38 2.39 3.18
N ASP A 325 27.09 1.15 3.59
CA ASP A 325 26.43 0.16 2.72
C ASP A 325 25.03 0.65 2.32
N ALA A 326 24.28 1.23 3.27
CA ALA A 326 22.96 1.79 3.02
C ALA A 326 23.00 2.96 2.02
N ARG A 327 24.01 3.85 2.12
CA ARG A 327 24.22 4.94 1.15
C ARG A 327 24.48 4.39 -0.25
N ASN A 328 25.49 3.52 -0.37
CA ASN A 328 25.90 2.95 -1.67
C ASN A 328 24.72 2.23 -2.35
N LEU A 329 23.90 1.51 -1.57
CA LEU A 329 22.70 0.83 -2.05
C LEU A 329 21.68 1.80 -2.65
N LEU A 330 21.39 2.90 -1.95
CA LEU A 330 20.41 3.89 -2.37
C LEU A 330 20.88 4.72 -3.56
N GLU A 331 22.17 5.04 -3.62
CA GLU A 331 22.79 5.71 -4.78
C GLU A 331 22.71 4.81 -6.02
N ALA A 332 23.07 3.53 -5.90
CA ALA A 332 22.95 2.57 -7.00
C ALA A 332 21.49 2.35 -7.45
N ALA A 333 20.53 2.42 -6.53
CA ALA A 333 19.09 2.35 -6.87
C ALA A 333 18.61 3.64 -7.57
N LEU A 334 19.15 4.81 -7.22
CA LEU A 334 18.83 6.10 -7.84
C LEU A 334 19.40 6.25 -9.26
N ASP A 335 20.48 5.55 -9.59
CA ASP A 335 21.12 5.57 -10.91
C ASP A 335 20.34 4.79 -11.99
N ARG A 336 19.18 4.23 -11.65
CA ARG A 336 18.29 3.53 -12.59
C ARG A 336 17.52 4.52 -13.46
N ASN A 337 17.45 4.25 -14.77
CA ASN A 337 16.83 5.15 -15.76
C ASN A 337 15.29 5.06 -15.82
N ASP A 338 14.68 4.09 -15.15
CA ASP A 338 13.27 3.70 -15.27
C ASP A 338 12.46 3.90 -13.96
N LEU A 339 12.93 4.78 -13.08
CA LEU A 339 12.25 5.06 -11.82
C LEU A 339 10.95 5.83 -12.02
N SER A 340 9.88 5.37 -11.34
CA SER A 340 8.69 6.20 -11.15
C SER A 340 9.01 7.38 -10.23
N GLU A 341 8.24 8.46 -10.38
CA GLU A 341 8.39 9.68 -9.55
C GLU A 341 8.28 9.36 -8.05
N ASP A 342 7.31 8.54 -7.65
CA ASP A 342 7.11 8.15 -6.25
C ASP A 342 8.32 7.39 -5.68
N LEU A 343 8.90 6.50 -6.48
CA LEU A 343 10.04 5.70 -6.06
C LEU A 343 11.31 6.55 -5.96
N TRP A 344 11.52 7.44 -6.92
CA TRP A 344 12.61 8.42 -6.87
C TRP A 344 12.52 9.30 -5.62
N ILE A 345 11.33 9.82 -5.31
CA ILE A 345 11.06 10.61 -4.10
C ILE A 345 11.38 9.77 -2.84
N GLN A 346 10.91 8.52 -2.79
CA GLN A 346 11.13 7.63 -1.64
C GLN A 346 12.61 7.32 -1.41
N LEU A 347 13.36 7.04 -2.49
CA LEU A 347 14.81 6.81 -2.43
C LEU A 347 15.55 8.06 -1.94
N ARG A 348 15.20 9.25 -2.43
CA ARG A 348 15.79 10.53 -1.99
C ARG A 348 15.59 10.78 -0.50
N PHE A 349 14.39 10.59 0.03
CA PHE A 349 14.17 10.70 1.48
C PHE A 349 14.91 9.63 2.29
N SER A 350 15.05 8.41 1.75
CA SER A 350 15.82 7.35 2.40
C SER A 350 17.31 7.71 2.45
N LEU A 351 17.83 8.30 1.37
CA LEU A 351 19.21 8.77 1.29
C LEU A 351 19.45 9.96 2.21
N ALA A 352 18.49 10.89 2.29
CA ALA A 352 18.52 11.98 3.26
C ALA A 352 18.64 11.46 4.70
N ALA A 353 17.90 10.41 5.05
CA ALA A 353 17.95 9.79 6.37
C ALA A 353 19.27 9.04 6.66
N VAL A 354 19.95 8.50 5.63
CA VAL A 354 21.30 7.95 5.77
C VAL A 354 22.32 9.07 5.99
N CYS A 355 22.29 10.11 5.16
CA CYS A 355 23.21 11.24 5.27
C CYS A 355 23.07 11.98 6.62
N ASP A 356 21.83 12.16 7.12
CA ASP A 356 21.59 12.77 8.45
C ASP A 356 22.25 11.94 9.56
N GLU A 357 22.19 10.61 9.47
CA GLU A 357 22.81 9.70 10.46
C GLU A 357 24.34 9.73 10.40
N GLU A 358 24.93 9.80 9.21
CA GLU A 358 26.38 9.91 9.02
C GLU A 358 26.96 11.28 9.38
N GLY A 359 26.10 12.30 9.53
CA GLY A 359 26.52 13.67 9.84
C GLY A 359 26.81 14.53 8.61
N ASP A 360 26.51 14.05 7.40
CA ASP A 360 26.56 14.85 6.17
C ASP A 360 25.25 15.62 6.00
N TYR A 361 25.07 16.64 6.84
CA TYR A 361 23.83 17.43 6.93
C TYR A 361 23.52 18.16 5.62
N ARG A 362 24.56 18.59 4.88
CA ARG A 362 24.40 19.23 3.57
C ARG A 362 23.76 18.27 2.56
N MET A 363 24.24 17.02 2.48
CA MET A 363 23.64 16.03 1.59
C MET A 363 22.30 15.51 2.10
N ALA A 364 22.09 15.47 3.42
CA ALA A 364 20.79 15.17 4.00
C ALA A 364 19.73 16.20 3.54
N TRP A 365 20.03 17.49 3.71
CA TRP A 365 19.18 18.58 3.26
C TRP A 365 18.93 18.51 1.76
N ARG A 366 20.00 18.42 0.96
CA ARG A 366 19.88 18.45 -0.51
C ARG A 366 18.97 17.35 -1.05
N ASN A 367 19.04 16.14 -0.49
CA ASN A 367 18.17 15.05 -0.92
C ASN A 367 16.71 15.25 -0.48
N ALA A 368 16.46 15.78 0.72
CA ALA A 368 15.11 16.11 1.19
C ALA A 368 14.49 17.26 0.38
N GLU A 369 15.26 18.31 0.08
CA GLU A 369 14.87 19.44 -0.75
C GLU A 369 14.44 18.98 -2.15
N LEU A 370 15.29 18.21 -2.83
CA LEU A 370 14.98 17.63 -4.15
C LEU A 370 13.69 16.80 -4.15
N ALA A 371 13.48 16.01 -3.10
CA ALA A 371 12.28 15.18 -2.96
C ALA A 371 11.02 16.02 -2.70
N ASN A 372 11.12 17.04 -1.85
CA ASN A 372 10.04 17.97 -1.52
C ASN A 372 9.65 18.83 -2.72
N GLU A 373 10.61 19.41 -3.44
CA GLU A 373 10.40 20.15 -4.68
C GLU A 373 9.69 19.28 -5.71
N ARG A 374 10.16 18.05 -5.90
CA ARG A 374 9.52 17.12 -6.83
C ARG A 374 8.09 16.81 -6.43
N LYS A 375 7.82 16.49 -5.16
CA LYS A 375 6.45 16.28 -4.67
C LYS A 375 5.54 17.45 -4.96
N ARG A 376 6.02 18.68 -4.73
CA ARG A 376 5.25 19.89 -4.99
C ARG A 376 4.95 20.07 -6.48
N SER A 377 5.91 19.76 -7.35
CA SER A 377 5.72 19.84 -8.81
C SER A 377 4.65 18.87 -9.35
N LEU A 378 4.33 17.80 -8.61
CA LEU A 378 3.31 16.82 -9.03
C LEU A 378 1.87 17.33 -8.83
N ARG A 379 1.67 18.49 -8.20
CA ARG A 379 0.34 19.07 -7.96
C ARG A 379 0.31 20.58 -8.21
N PRO A 380 -0.86 21.16 -8.51
CA PRO A 380 -0.99 22.61 -8.63
C PRO A 380 -0.65 23.31 -7.31
N GLU A 381 0.12 24.39 -7.39
CA GLU A 381 0.52 25.19 -6.22
C GLU A 381 -0.67 25.72 -5.41
N SER A 382 -1.81 26.03 -6.08
CA SER A 382 -3.03 26.47 -5.41
C SER A 382 -3.54 25.47 -4.38
N MET A 383 -3.38 24.17 -4.64
CA MET A 383 -3.89 23.12 -3.75
C MET A 383 -3.24 23.19 -2.35
N TYR A 384 -1.95 23.48 -2.26
CA TYR A 384 -1.23 23.60 -0.98
C TYR A 384 -1.69 24.84 -0.20
N ARG A 385 -1.92 25.94 -0.91
CA ARG A 385 -2.46 27.17 -0.33
C ARG A 385 -3.88 26.96 0.18
N ASP A 386 -4.73 26.33 -0.63
CA ASP A 386 -6.12 26.04 -0.29
C ASP A 386 -6.20 25.15 0.96
N ASP A 387 -5.33 24.14 1.09
CA ASP A 387 -5.26 23.27 2.29
C ASP A 387 -4.92 24.09 3.56
N LEU A 388 -4.00 25.05 3.48
CA LEU A 388 -3.61 25.91 4.61
C LEU A 388 -4.68 26.95 4.95
N ASP A 389 -5.28 27.58 3.94
CA ASP A 389 -6.36 28.55 4.12
C ASP A 389 -7.60 27.87 4.72
N ALA A 390 -7.88 26.61 4.33
CA ALA A 390 -8.92 25.78 4.93
C ALA A 390 -8.60 25.47 6.40
N MET A 391 -7.35 25.14 6.74
CA MET A 391 -6.93 24.93 8.13
C MET A 391 -7.10 26.19 8.97
N GLU A 392 -6.73 27.36 8.45
CA GLU A 392 -6.91 28.64 9.15
C GLU A 392 -8.39 28.97 9.39
N ALA A 393 -9.23 28.77 8.36
CA ALA A 393 -10.69 28.92 8.49
C ALA A 393 -11.25 27.98 9.56
N ALA A 394 -10.86 26.70 9.53
CA ALA A 394 -11.29 25.71 10.52
C ALA A 394 -10.87 26.09 11.95
N VAL A 395 -9.64 26.58 12.16
CA VAL A 395 -9.17 27.07 13.47
C VAL A 395 -10.05 28.22 13.96
N ARG A 396 -10.35 29.19 13.10
CA ARG A 396 -11.22 30.33 13.44
C ARG A 396 -12.61 29.86 13.84
N GLU A 397 -13.22 28.98 13.04
CA GLU A 397 -14.55 28.44 13.28
C GLU A 397 -14.60 27.59 14.56
N LEU A 398 -13.61 26.73 14.79
CA LEU A 398 -13.51 25.92 16.01
C LEU A 398 -13.48 26.81 17.26
N LYS A 399 -12.71 27.90 17.22
CA LYS A 399 -12.65 28.86 18.33
C LYS A 399 -13.96 29.60 18.56
N THR A 400 -14.70 29.91 17.49
CA THR A 400 -16.00 30.58 17.59
C THR A 400 -17.09 29.64 18.09
N VAL A 401 -17.16 28.40 17.60
CA VAL A 401 -18.18 27.42 18.00
C VAL A 401 -17.94 26.90 19.42
N PHE A 402 -16.68 26.68 19.79
CA PHE A 402 -16.28 26.17 21.08
C PHE A 402 -15.57 27.23 21.92
N ASP A 403 -16.18 28.41 22.08
CA ASP A 403 -15.78 29.32 23.15
C ASP A 403 -16.23 28.79 24.53
N ALA A 404 -15.87 29.47 25.62
CA ALA A 404 -16.18 28.97 26.97
C ALA A 404 -17.70 28.77 27.22
N PRO A 405 -18.59 29.72 26.88
CA PRO A 405 -20.04 29.47 26.97
C PRO A 405 -20.54 28.39 25.99
N GLY A 406 -20.00 28.37 24.78
CA GLY A 406 -20.38 27.46 23.71
C GLY A 406 -20.14 26.02 24.10
N ILE A 407 -18.93 25.69 24.58
CA ILE A 407 -18.56 24.32 24.96
C ILE A 407 -19.34 23.82 26.18
N GLU A 408 -19.60 24.68 27.18
CA GLU A 408 -20.43 24.33 28.34
C GLU A 408 -21.88 24.00 27.95
N GLY A 409 -22.42 24.72 26.96
CA GLY A 409 -23.78 24.52 26.44
C GLY A 409 -23.95 23.31 25.51
N MET A 410 -22.86 22.65 25.08
CA MET A 410 -22.94 21.53 24.14
C MET A 410 -23.58 20.28 24.74
N ALA A 411 -24.39 19.59 23.94
CA ALA A 411 -24.90 18.27 24.29
C ALA A 411 -23.74 17.28 24.50
N ARG A 412 -23.94 16.34 25.45
CA ARG A 412 -22.99 15.27 25.76
C ARG A 412 -23.61 13.92 25.48
N SER A 413 -22.79 12.94 25.09
CA SER A 413 -23.21 11.54 24.89
C SER A 413 -23.80 10.92 26.19
N GLY A 414 -23.31 11.38 27.35
CA GLY A 414 -23.56 10.75 28.64
C GLY A 414 -22.70 9.50 28.89
N CYS A 415 -21.68 9.25 28.05
CA CYS A 415 -20.70 8.20 28.26
C CYS A 415 -19.90 8.45 29.55
N SER A 416 -19.76 7.42 30.38
CA SER A 416 -19.04 7.48 31.65
C SER A 416 -17.65 6.81 31.61
N SER A 417 -17.23 6.31 30.44
CA SER A 417 -15.95 5.62 30.26
C SER A 417 -14.78 6.59 30.48
N GLU A 418 -13.81 6.16 31.30
CA GLU A 418 -12.52 6.83 31.46
C GLU A 418 -11.42 6.20 30.60
N ARG A 419 -11.74 5.13 29.86
CA ARG A 419 -10.75 4.37 29.08
C ARG A 419 -10.03 5.21 28.03
N PRO A 420 -10.69 6.08 27.24
CA PRO A 420 -10.01 6.83 26.19
C PRO A 420 -8.99 7.84 26.73
N VAL A 421 -7.73 7.70 26.29
CA VAL A 421 -6.65 8.66 26.49
C VAL A 421 -6.13 9.10 25.13
N PHE A 422 -6.30 10.36 24.77
CA PHE A 422 -5.87 10.88 23.47
C PHE A 422 -4.49 11.53 23.62
N ILE A 423 -3.51 11.02 22.87
CA ILE A 423 -2.17 11.58 22.81
C ILE A 423 -2.07 12.39 21.52
N VAL A 424 -2.13 13.71 21.64
CA VAL A 424 -2.24 14.64 20.52
C VAL A 424 -0.96 15.45 20.33
N GLY A 425 -0.82 16.02 19.13
CA GLY A 425 0.18 17.03 18.84
C GLY A 425 0.81 16.82 17.46
N MET A 426 1.64 17.77 17.04
CA MET A 426 2.28 17.73 15.72
C MET A 426 3.01 16.39 15.45
N PRO A 427 3.14 15.96 14.19
CA PRO A 427 4.02 14.86 13.84
C PRO A 427 5.42 15.06 14.46
N ARG A 428 6.07 13.96 14.85
CA ARG A 428 7.46 13.97 15.39
C ARG A 428 7.67 14.66 16.75
N THR A 429 6.60 14.89 17.52
CA THR A 429 6.68 15.41 18.92
C THR A 429 6.86 14.34 20.00
N GLY A 430 7.06 13.07 19.63
CA GLY A 430 7.34 11.99 20.60
C GLY A 430 6.12 11.23 21.13
N LYS A 431 4.97 11.31 20.46
CA LYS A 431 3.74 10.60 20.88
C LYS A 431 3.91 9.09 21.05
N SER A 432 4.56 8.42 20.10
CA SER A 432 4.81 6.97 20.19
C SER A 432 5.69 6.61 21.38
N LEU A 433 6.60 7.50 21.78
CA LEU A 433 7.42 7.30 22.96
C LEU A 433 6.59 7.45 24.25
N VAL A 434 5.69 8.43 24.30
CA VAL A 434 4.75 8.58 25.42
C VAL A 434 3.85 7.35 25.54
N GLU A 435 3.30 6.85 24.42
CA GLU A 435 2.50 5.63 24.41
C GLU A 435 3.30 4.41 24.89
N GLN A 436 4.52 4.23 24.39
CA GLN A 436 5.40 3.14 24.81
C GLN A 436 5.73 3.20 26.31
N LEU A 437 5.98 4.40 26.84
CA LEU A 437 6.22 4.63 28.26
C LEU A 437 5.00 4.22 29.08
N LEU A 438 3.80 4.61 28.65
CA LEU A 438 2.55 4.29 29.33
C LEU A 438 2.18 2.81 29.25
N CYS A 439 2.39 2.17 28.11
CA CYS A 439 2.12 0.73 27.91
C CYS A 439 3.02 -0.19 28.73
N SER A 440 4.04 0.36 29.42
CA SER A 440 4.78 -0.40 30.43
C SER A 440 3.97 -0.67 31.70
N HIS A 441 2.85 0.03 31.90
CA HIS A 441 1.92 -0.17 33.00
C HIS A 441 0.86 -1.23 32.63
N PRO A 442 0.58 -2.23 33.50
CA PRO A 442 -0.30 -3.36 33.16
C PRO A 442 -1.74 -2.97 32.77
N GLU A 443 -2.25 -1.89 33.36
CA GLU A 443 -3.60 -1.36 33.10
C GLU A 443 -3.70 -0.38 31.90
N VAL A 444 -2.64 -0.25 31.10
CA VAL A 444 -2.62 0.60 29.91
C VAL A 444 -2.34 -0.23 28.66
N ARG A 445 -3.12 0.00 27.61
CA ARG A 445 -2.88 -0.58 26.28
C ARG A 445 -2.85 0.53 25.23
N GLY A 446 -2.03 0.34 24.19
CA GLY A 446 -2.01 1.23 23.03
C GLY A 446 -2.96 0.75 21.95
N ALA A 447 -3.72 1.67 21.35
CA ALA A 447 -4.51 1.41 20.15
C ALA A 447 -3.86 1.99 18.87
N GLY A 448 -2.75 2.73 19.00
CA GLY A 448 -2.07 3.37 17.88
C GLY A 448 -2.84 4.58 17.34
N GLU A 449 -2.65 4.89 16.05
CA GLU A 449 -3.26 6.05 15.39
C GLU A 449 -4.64 5.69 14.81
N LEU A 450 -5.73 5.98 15.55
CA LEU A 450 -7.09 5.68 15.10
C LEU A 450 -7.72 6.86 14.32
N THR A 451 -8.39 6.57 13.19
CA THR A 451 -9.15 7.57 12.42
C THR A 451 -10.54 7.86 12.98
N ALA A 452 -11.00 7.03 13.93
CA ALA A 452 -12.40 6.95 14.33
C ALA A 452 -13.05 8.26 14.81
N ILE A 453 -12.30 9.18 15.42
CA ILE A 453 -12.82 10.51 15.79
C ILE A 453 -13.04 11.38 14.56
N GLY A 454 -12.11 11.36 13.59
CA GLY A 454 -12.26 12.02 12.31
C GLY A 454 -13.43 11.46 11.52
N ASP A 455 -13.59 10.13 11.51
CA ASP A 455 -14.71 9.45 10.86
C ASP A 455 -16.05 9.83 11.49
N ALA A 456 -16.10 9.93 12.83
CA ALA A 456 -17.29 10.42 13.54
C ALA A 456 -17.59 11.89 13.16
N SER A 457 -16.58 12.74 13.07
CA SER A 457 -16.72 14.13 12.64
C SER A 457 -17.28 14.24 11.22
N ALA A 458 -16.78 13.44 10.28
CA ALA A 458 -17.26 13.39 8.90
C ALA A 458 -18.71 12.88 8.81
N ALA A 459 -19.03 11.81 9.56
CA ALA A 459 -20.38 11.22 9.58
C ALA A 459 -21.46 12.21 10.07
N PHE A 460 -21.09 13.18 10.92
CA PHE A 460 -22.01 14.25 11.31
C PHE A 460 -22.19 15.29 10.21
N ALA A 461 -21.10 15.68 9.54
CA ALA A 461 -21.10 16.69 8.49
C ALA A 461 -21.96 16.28 7.28
N ASP A 462 -21.90 15.01 6.84
CA ASP A 462 -22.67 14.53 5.68
C ASP A 462 -24.19 14.65 5.84
N SER A 463 -24.67 14.71 7.07
CA SER A 463 -26.11 14.82 7.37
C SER A 463 -26.58 16.23 7.68
N ARG A 464 -25.66 17.22 7.75
CA ARG A 464 -25.89 18.56 8.32
C ARG A 464 -24.99 19.62 7.66
N GLU A 465 -24.71 20.69 8.39
CA GLU A 465 -23.65 21.65 8.09
C GLU A 465 -22.26 21.02 8.24
N PRO A 466 -21.20 21.59 7.62
CA PRO A 466 -19.84 21.16 7.86
C PRO A 466 -19.44 21.24 9.34
N TRP A 467 -18.54 20.35 9.77
CA TRP A 467 -17.85 20.50 11.04
C TRP A 467 -16.94 21.74 11.01
N PRO A 468 -16.90 22.60 12.04
CA PRO A 468 -17.46 22.43 13.39
C PRO A 468 -18.87 22.98 13.63
N CYS A 469 -19.47 23.70 12.68
CA CYS A 469 -20.78 24.36 12.85
C CYS A 469 -21.90 23.39 13.27
N ALA A 470 -21.85 22.15 12.75
CA ALA A 470 -22.79 21.09 13.12
C ALA A 470 -22.87 20.80 14.64
N ALA A 471 -21.81 21.07 15.42
CA ALA A 471 -21.70 20.68 16.83
C ALA A 471 -22.89 21.15 17.68
N SER A 472 -23.32 22.39 17.50
CA SER A 472 -24.42 23.01 18.27
C SER A 472 -25.79 22.32 18.06
N SER A 473 -25.94 21.60 16.95
CA SER A 473 -27.19 20.95 16.55
C SER A 473 -27.26 19.48 16.97
N LEU A 474 -26.14 18.88 17.42
CA LEU A 474 -26.04 17.47 17.76
C LEU A 474 -26.80 17.15 19.04
N GLN A 475 -27.48 16.00 19.05
CA GLN A 475 -28.24 15.52 20.20
C GLN A 475 -27.58 14.32 20.86
N ARG A 476 -27.91 14.13 22.14
CA ARG A 476 -27.35 13.05 22.98
C ARG A 476 -27.41 11.66 22.33
N PRO A 477 -28.52 11.20 21.69
CA PRO A 477 -28.56 9.87 21.08
C PRO A 477 -27.54 9.68 19.96
N GLU A 478 -27.30 10.73 19.15
CA GLU A 478 -26.35 10.70 18.04
C GLU A 478 -24.91 10.60 18.58
N LEU A 479 -24.59 11.41 19.59
CA LEU A 479 -23.30 11.38 20.29
C LEU A 479 -23.07 10.04 21.01
N ALA A 480 -24.09 9.49 21.67
CA ALA A 480 -24.00 8.20 22.34
C ALA A 480 -23.72 7.05 21.35
N ARG A 481 -24.34 7.08 20.17
CA ARG A 481 -24.07 6.11 19.10
C ARG A 481 -22.62 6.18 18.65
N GLN A 482 -22.09 7.37 18.36
CA GLN A 482 -20.69 7.49 17.93
C GLN A 482 -19.70 7.14 19.05
N ALA A 483 -20.01 7.49 20.30
CA ALA A 483 -19.20 7.07 21.44
C ALA A 483 -19.12 5.53 21.54
N ALA A 484 -20.22 4.81 21.29
CA ALA A 484 -20.24 3.35 21.28
C ALA A 484 -19.43 2.74 20.12
N VAL A 485 -19.47 3.36 18.93
CA VAL A 485 -18.66 2.95 17.76
C VAL A 485 -17.17 3.10 18.08
N TYR A 486 -16.76 4.23 18.65
CA TYR A 486 -15.37 4.47 19.02
C TYR A 486 -14.90 3.49 20.11
N LEU A 487 -15.71 3.23 21.15
CA LEU A 487 -15.36 2.23 22.18
C LEU A 487 -15.21 0.82 21.61
N THR A 488 -16.07 0.44 20.66
CA THR A 488 -15.94 -0.84 19.94
C THR A 488 -14.64 -0.89 19.13
N THR A 489 -14.23 0.24 18.55
CA THR A 489 -12.96 0.35 17.82
C THR A 489 -11.77 0.18 18.77
N LEU A 490 -11.82 0.79 19.96
CA LEU A 490 -10.81 0.57 21.01
C LEU A 490 -10.77 -0.90 21.46
N ASP A 491 -11.91 -1.54 21.65
CA ASP A 491 -11.97 -2.95 22.08
C ASP A 491 -11.35 -3.89 21.04
N ARG A 492 -11.54 -3.60 19.74
CA ARG A 492 -10.88 -4.35 18.65
C ARG A 492 -9.37 -4.14 18.63
N ALA A 493 -8.91 -2.91 18.88
CA ALA A 493 -7.50 -2.56 18.81
C ALA A 493 -6.71 -3.02 20.03
N ALA A 494 -7.30 -2.95 21.23
CA ALA A 494 -6.57 -3.07 22.50
C ALA A 494 -7.19 -4.08 23.49
N GLY A 495 -8.31 -4.73 23.13
CA GLY A 495 -9.09 -5.58 24.03
C GLY A 495 -9.90 -4.78 25.05
N THR A 496 -10.64 -5.50 25.90
CA THR A 496 -11.59 -4.92 26.87
C THR A 496 -11.03 -4.74 28.28
N GLY A 497 -9.88 -5.34 28.60
CA GLY A 497 -9.39 -5.49 29.97
C GLY A 497 -8.68 -4.28 30.58
N ALA A 498 -8.23 -3.32 29.78
CA ALA A 498 -7.41 -2.21 30.26
C ALA A 498 -8.25 -1.02 30.77
N LEU A 499 -7.84 -0.45 31.91
CA LEU A 499 -8.45 0.76 32.48
C LEU A 499 -8.23 2.01 31.61
N ARG A 500 -7.11 2.07 30.88
CA ARG A 500 -6.78 3.16 29.96
C ARG A 500 -6.33 2.59 28.62
N VAL A 501 -6.80 3.19 27.53
CA VAL A 501 -6.39 2.85 26.17
C VAL A 501 -5.96 4.13 25.47
N THR A 502 -4.72 4.16 24.97
CA THR A 502 -4.17 5.33 24.27
C THR A 502 -4.50 5.33 22.79
N ASP A 503 -4.90 6.48 22.28
CA ASP A 503 -5.06 6.78 20.86
C ASP A 503 -4.07 7.90 20.50
N THR A 504 -3.10 7.59 19.63
CA THR A 504 -1.98 8.46 19.30
C THR A 504 -2.14 9.25 18.01
N MET A 505 -3.34 9.26 17.42
CA MET A 505 -3.63 10.01 16.20
C MET A 505 -3.28 11.50 16.37
N PRO A 506 -2.23 12.00 15.69
CA PRO A 506 -1.70 13.35 15.89
C PRO A 506 -2.77 14.44 15.85
N PHE A 507 -3.65 14.34 14.83
CA PHE A 507 -4.61 15.35 14.44
C PHE A 507 -5.89 15.39 15.27
N ASN A 508 -6.04 14.51 16.26
CA ASN A 508 -7.15 14.60 17.21
C ASN A 508 -7.21 15.96 17.94
N PHE A 509 -6.15 16.78 17.88
CA PHE A 509 -6.17 18.16 18.34
C PHE A 509 -7.24 19.05 17.66
N VAL A 510 -7.63 18.81 16.40
CA VAL A 510 -8.73 19.57 15.77
C VAL A 510 -10.12 19.12 16.23
N HIS A 511 -10.19 18.00 16.96
CA HIS A 511 -11.42 17.37 17.40
C HIS A 511 -11.59 17.37 18.93
N ILE A 512 -10.79 18.12 19.69
CA ILE A 512 -10.90 18.14 21.16
C ILE A 512 -12.31 18.51 21.63
N GLY A 513 -12.97 19.48 20.99
CA GLY A 513 -14.38 19.79 21.28
C GLY A 513 -15.31 18.59 21.09
N LEU A 514 -15.16 17.83 19.99
CA LEU A 514 -15.93 16.60 19.75
C LEU A 514 -15.61 15.51 20.76
N ILE A 515 -14.33 15.31 21.07
CA ILE A 515 -13.87 14.34 22.06
C ILE A 515 -14.52 14.62 23.41
N GLU A 516 -14.60 15.89 23.81
CA GLU A 516 -15.27 16.27 25.06
C GLU A 516 -16.78 16.01 25.02
N MET A 517 -17.43 16.21 23.89
CA MET A 517 -18.87 15.90 23.71
C MET A 517 -19.13 14.39 23.78
N LEU A 518 -18.23 13.56 23.23
CA LEU A 518 -18.33 12.10 23.21
C LEU A 518 -17.90 11.47 24.53
N PHE A 519 -16.82 11.97 25.15
CA PHE A 519 -16.15 11.38 26.32
C PHE A 519 -15.80 12.45 27.37
N PRO A 520 -16.76 12.90 28.18
CA PRO A 520 -16.53 13.95 29.19
C PRO A 520 -15.49 13.61 30.27
N LYS A 521 -15.09 12.34 30.38
CA LYS A 521 -14.06 11.86 31.32
C LYS A 521 -12.75 11.40 30.66
N ALA A 522 -12.61 11.63 29.35
CA ALA A 522 -11.36 11.36 28.66
C ALA A 522 -10.22 12.23 29.20
N ARG A 523 -8.99 11.82 28.89
CA ARG A 523 -7.77 12.57 29.21
C ARG A 523 -7.02 12.88 27.93
N ILE A 524 -6.48 14.10 27.84
CA ILE A 524 -5.64 14.52 26.72
C ILE A 524 -4.19 14.64 27.19
N ILE A 525 -3.27 14.01 26.48
CA ILE A 525 -1.83 14.21 26.64
C ILE A 525 -1.35 14.95 25.40
N HIS A 526 -0.92 16.20 25.57
CA HIS A 526 -0.46 17.05 24.49
C HIS A 526 1.07 17.01 24.42
N CYS A 527 1.60 16.34 23.40
CA CYS A 527 3.04 16.23 23.17
C CYS A 527 3.56 17.43 22.37
N VAL A 528 4.51 18.16 22.96
CA VAL A 528 5.17 19.32 22.35
C VAL A 528 6.68 19.14 22.29
N ARG A 529 7.31 19.77 21.30
CA ARG A 529 8.76 19.73 21.05
C ARG A 529 9.20 21.10 20.54
N HIS A 530 10.47 21.43 20.67
CA HIS A 530 11.02 22.66 20.11
C HIS A 530 10.54 22.91 18.67
N PRO A 531 9.91 24.06 18.34
CA PRO A 531 9.29 24.30 17.04
C PRO A 531 10.22 24.11 15.85
N ALA A 532 11.48 24.54 15.96
CA ALA A 532 12.49 24.33 14.91
C ALA A 532 12.86 22.86 14.72
N ASP A 533 12.87 22.05 15.79
CA ASP A 533 13.05 20.60 15.63
C ASP A 533 11.83 19.96 14.96
N VAL A 534 10.61 20.40 15.30
CA VAL A 534 9.40 19.91 14.61
C VAL A 534 9.47 20.26 13.12
N ALA A 535 9.83 21.50 12.79
CA ALA A 535 9.96 21.94 11.41
C ALA A 535 10.98 21.10 10.62
N LEU A 536 12.18 20.92 11.16
CA LEU A 536 13.21 20.07 10.56
C LEU A 536 12.73 18.64 10.35
N ARG A 537 12.17 18.02 11.40
CA ARG A 537 11.78 16.60 11.34
C ARG A 537 10.59 16.34 10.43
N CYS A 538 9.70 17.32 10.26
CA CYS A 538 8.66 17.28 9.24
C CYS A 538 9.26 17.39 7.84
N TYR A 539 10.15 18.36 7.62
CA TYR A 539 10.75 18.62 6.30
C TYR A 539 11.60 17.44 5.79
N LEU A 540 12.33 16.76 6.67
CA LEU A 540 13.16 15.60 6.32
C LEU A 540 12.37 14.28 6.16
N LYS A 541 11.04 14.28 6.30
CA LYS A 541 10.23 13.05 6.30
C LYS A 541 9.34 12.93 5.06
N ASN A 542 9.42 11.78 4.40
CA ASN A 542 8.46 11.40 3.37
C ASN A 542 7.08 11.07 3.98
N PHE A 543 6.14 12.01 3.95
CA PHE A 543 4.74 11.76 4.30
C PHE A 543 3.91 11.36 3.08
N ALA A 544 3.16 10.26 3.17
CA ALA A 544 2.33 9.76 2.07
C ALA A 544 0.90 10.34 2.06
N GLY A 545 0.42 10.88 3.19
CA GLY A 545 -0.96 11.34 3.35
C GLY A 545 -1.21 12.74 2.80
N ARG A 546 -2.39 12.95 2.19
CA ARG A 546 -2.84 14.27 1.68
C ARG A 546 -2.97 15.31 2.80
N SER A 547 -3.36 14.90 4.00
CA SER A 547 -3.51 15.77 5.19
C SER A 547 -2.19 16.35 5.73
N LEU A 548 -1.06 15.98 5.13
CA LEU A 548 0.29 16.40 5.52
C LEU A 548 0.99 17.18 4.39
N SER A 549 0.22 17.74 3.45
CA SER A 549 0.72 18.50 2.30
C SER A 549 1.60 19.70 2.72
N PHE A 550 1.31 20.33 3.86
CA PHE A 550 2.10 21.43 4.43
C PHE A 550 3.57 21.06 4.72
N ALA A 551 3.89 19.77 4.89
CA ALA A 551 5.21 19.33 5.33
C ALA A 551 6.29 19.42 4.23
N PHE A 552 5.92 19.77 3.00
CA PHE A 552 6.85 19.80 1.86
C PHE A 552 7.44 21.19 1.58
N ALA A 553 7.10 22.20 2.39
CA ALA A 553 7.66 23.54 2.32
C ALA A 553 7.86 24.14 3.71
N LEU A 554 8.99 24.82 3.93
CA LEU A 554 9.30 25.40 5.24
C LEU A 554 8.28 26.46 5.68
N ALA A 555 7.89 27.35 4.77
CA ALA A 555 6.91 28.39 5.07
C ALA A 555 5.55 27.81 5.48
N ASP A 556 5.12 26.74 4.81
CA ASP A 556 3.87 26.05 5.09
C ASP A 556 3.92 25.34 6.46
N ILE A 557 5.07 24.72 6.80
CA ILE A 557 5.29 24.14 8.12
C ILE A 557 5.20 25.21 9.21
N ALA A 558 5.85 26.37 9.02
CA ALA A 558 5.83 27.46 9.98
C ALA A 558 4.41 27.99 10.20
N ARG A 559 3.66 28.26 9.12
CA ARG A 559 2.27 28.71 9.20
C ARG A 559 1.38 27.67 9.90
N TYR A 560 1.51 26.39 9.55
CA TYR A 560 0.74 25.32 10.19
C TYR A 560 1.05 25.20 11.68
N LEU A 561 2.33 25.32 12.08
CA LEU A 561 2.73 25.30 13.49
C LEU A 561 2.09 26.42 14.31
N LEU A 562 1.98 27.63 13.74
CA LEU A 562 1.31 28.76 14.38
C LEU A 562 -0.19 28.49 14.58
N LEU A 563 -0.88 28.02 13.54
CA LEU A 563 -2.31 27.67 13.59
C LEU A 563 -2.58 26.55 14.61
N TYR A 564 -1.76 25.50 14.60
CA TYR A 564 -1.80 24.43 15.59
C TYR A 564 -1.66 24.96 17.02
N ARG A 565 -0.68 25.84 17.25
CA ARG A 565 -0.42 26.38 18.58
C ARG A 565 -1.55 27.28 19.06
N GLU A 566 -2.08 28.11 18.18
CA GLU A 566 -3.25 28.95 18.46
C GLU A 566 -4.43 28.09 18.92
N LEU A 567 -4.70 26.99 18.21
CA LEU A 567 -5.78 26.09 18.54
C LEU A 567 -5.55 25.33 19.85
N MET A 568 -4.33 24.84 20.11
CA MET A 568 -4.02 24.19 21.40
C MET A 568 -4.04 25.15 22.58
N THR A 569 -3.69 26.42 22.36
CA THR A 569 -3.83 27.48 23.38
C THR A 569 -5.29 27.69 23.71
N HIS A 570 -6.15 27.77 22.69
CA HIS A 570 -7.60 27.85 22.86
C HIS A 570 -8.15 26.66 23.65
N TRP A 571 -7.84 25.42 23.26
CA TRP A 571 -8.32 24.23 23.97
C TRP A 571 -7.87 24.18 25.43
N SER A 572 -6.65 24.61 25.71
CA SER A 572 -6.14 24.66 27.09
C SER A 572 -6.88 25.70 27.95
N ALA A 573 -7.50 26.71 27.32
CA ALA A 573 -8.27 27.75 28.00
C ALA A 573 -9.74 27.38 28.20
N VAL A 574 -10.37 26.64 27.27
CA VAL A 574 -11.83 26.43 27.27
C VAL A 574 -12.26 24.99 27.53
N SER A 575 -11.43 23.98 27.27
CA SER A 575 -11.85 22.57 27.40
C SER A 575 -12.00 22.17 28.87
N GLY A 576 -13.09 21.45 29.17
CA GLY A 576 -13.30 20.82 30.47
C GLY A 576 -12.48 19.53 30.68
N LEU A 577 -11.85 19.02 29.62
CA LEU A 577 -10.97 17.84 29.73
C LEU A 577 -9.66 18.21 30.43
N GLY A 578 -9.13 17.26 31.19
CA GLY A 578 -7.76 17.39 31.67
C GLY A 578 -6.79 17.29 30.49
N ILE A 579 -6.00 18.34 30.24
CA ILE A 579 -4.91 18.38 29.25
C ILE A 579 -3.57 18.39 29.99
N CYS A 580 -2.70 17.41 29.71
CA CYS A 580 -1.34 17.34 30.25
C CYS A 580 -0.33 17.63 29.14
N HIS A 581 0.41 18.74 29.26
CA HIS A 581 1.47 19.09 28.31
C HIS A 581 2.76 18.33 28.62
N VAL A 582 3.31 17.60 27.64
CA VAL A 582 4.54 16.81 27.74
C VAL A 582 5.56 17.34 26.75
N ARG A 583 6.70 17.82 27.25
CA ARG A 583 7.81 18.29 26.42
C ARG A 583 8.71 17.12 26.05
N TYR A 584 9.03 16.99 24.77
CA TYR A 584 9.91 15.94 24.25
C TYR A 584 11.28 15.94 24.95
N GLU A 585 11.83 17.12 25.21
CA GLU A 585 13.13 17.29 25.86
C GLU A 585 13.09 16.82 27.32
N SER A 586 11.98 17.08 28.03
CA SER A 586 11.78 16.55 29.38
C SER A 586 11.64 15.03 29.37
N LEU A 587 10.89 14.49 28.40
CA LEU A 587 10.67 13.06 28.23
C LEU A 587 11.96 12.30 27.94
N VAL A 588 12.85 12.87 27.11
CA VAL A 588 14.18 12.31 26.83
C VAL A 588 15.11 12.43 28.04
N ALA A 589 15.12 13.58 28.71
CA ALA A 589 16.04 13.83 29.82
C ALA A 589 15.68 13.06 31.10
N ARG A 590 14.38 12.88 31.39
CA ARG A 590 13.87 12.30 32.64
C ARG A 590 12.64 11.41 32.38
N PRO A 591 12.78 10.30 31.64
CA PRO A 591 11.66 9.45 31.24
C PRO A 591 10.86 8.90 32.41
N GLU A 592 11.51 8.45 33.49
CA GLU A 592 10.86 7.90 34.68
C GLU A 592 10.00 8.95 35.41
N ALA A 593 10.50 10.18 35.52
CA ALA A 593 9.77 11.26 36.17
C ALA A 593 8.53 11.70 35.36
N GLU A 594 8.63 11.71 34.03
CA GLU A 594 7.47 11.94 33.16
C GLU A 594 6.49 10.77 33.21
N ALA A 595 6.95 9.51 33.30
CA ALA A 595 6.09 8.35 33.47
C ALA A 595 5.25 8.47 34.75
N ASP A 596 5.89 8.76 35.89
CA ASP A 596 5.24 8.98 37.18
C ASP A 596 4.22 10.14 37.13
N ARG A 597 4.52 11.20 36.37
CA ARG A 597 3.61 12.32 36.19
C ARG A 597 2.37 11.91 35.40
N LEU A 598 2.55 11.14 34.33
CA LEU A 598 1.47 10.68 33.47
C LEU A 598 0.60 9.61 34.15
N ILE A 599 1.19 8.64 34.86
CA ILE A 599 0.44 7.63 35.65
C ILE A 599 -0.48 8.33 36.67
N ARG A 600 0.03 9.34 37.39
CA ARG A 600 -0.79 10.14 38.32
C ARG A 600 -1.89 10.93 37.62
N PHE A 601 -1.57 11.54 36.48
CA PHE A 601 -2.56 12.26 35.67
C PHE A 601 -3.69 11.34 35.18
N LEU A 602 -3.36 10.09 34.83
CA LEU A 602 -4.31 9.04 34.46
C LEU A 602 -4.99 8.35 35.65
N ARG A 603 -4.67 8.74 36.89
CA ARG A 603 -5.22 8.17 38.12
C ARG A 603 -5.04 6.65 38.22
N LEU A 604 -3.87 6.16 37.81
CA LEU A 604 -3.49 4.76 37.93
C LEU A 604 -2.66 4.54 39.20
N ASP A 605 -2.71 3.32 39.74
CA ASP A 605 -1.90 2.93 40.90
C ASP A 605 -0.44 2.74 40.50
N ARG A 606 0.47 3.35 41.25
CA ARG A 606 1.92 3.27 40.99
C ARG A 606 2.48 1.89 41.34
N ASP A 607 1.96 1.26 42.39
CA ASP A 607 2.51 0.02 42.96
C ASP A 607 2.05 -1.23 42.19
N ALA A 608 1.14 -1.07 41.22
CA ALA A 608 0.80 -2.11 40.24
C ALA A 608 1.97 -2.42 39.28
N SER A 609 3.02 -1.60 39.25
CA SER A 609 4.25 -1.89 38.54
C SER A 609 5.08 -2.92 39.33
N VAL A 610 5.15 -4.17 38.84
CA VAL A 610 6.01 -5.19 39.44
C VAL A 610 7.48 -4.80 39.23
N PRO A 611 8.28 -4.58 40.29
CA PRO A 611 9.72 -4.41 40.15
C PRO A 611 10.35 -5.79 39.96
N GLY A 612 10.60 -6.16 38.71
CA GLY A 612 11.30 -7.40 38.34
C GLY A 612 11.04 -7.82 36.91
N SER A 613 12.09 -7.80 36.09
CA SER A 613 12.25 -8.62 34.87
C SER A 613 11.11 -8.67 33.86
N CYS A 614 11.19 -7.86 32.80
CA CYS A 614 10.73 -8.32 31.48
C CYS A 614 11.73 -9.37 30.97
N GLU A 615 11.64 -10.61 31.45
CA GLU A 615 12.12 -11.77 30.70
C GLU A 615 10.90 -12.54 30.18
N ALA A 616 10.83 -12.58 28.85
CA ALA A 616 10.19 -13.60 28.02
C ALA A 616 8.94 -14.30 28.61
N GLY A 617 7.81 -13.63 28.50
CA GLY A 617 6.50 -14.29 28.41
C GLY A 617 5.81 -13.74 27.18
N VAL A 618 5.80 -14.51 26.10
CA VAL A 618 4.94 -14.30 24.94
C VAL A 618 3.50 -14.28 25.44
N ALA A 619 2.97 -13.08 25.64
CA ALA A 619 1.57 -12.83 25.93
C ALA A 619 1.17 -11.54 25.19
N GLU A 620 0.78 -11.77 23.94
CA GLU A 620 -0.14 -11.00 23.10
C GLU A 620 -0.62 -9.66 23.70
N SER A 621 0.04 -8.59 23.26
CA SER A 621 -0.51 -7.24 23.31
C SER A 621 -0.46 -6.66 21.89
N PRO A 622 -1.57 -6.19 21.29
CA PRO A 622 -1.59 -5.73 19.89
C PRO A 622 -0.86 -4.40 19.61
N ALA A 623 -0.13 -3.87 20.59
CA ALA A 623 0.74 -2.70 20.44
C ALA A 623 2.12 -2.99 21.08
N GLY A 624 2.93 -3.76 20.37
CA GLY A 624 4.33 -4.06 20.66
C GLY A 624 4.86 -4.89 19.50
N THR A 625 5.93 -4.57 18.80
CA THR A 625 7.27 -4.40 19.39
C THR A 625 8.03 -3.39 18.55
N GLN A 626 8.15 -2.15 19.01
CA GLN A 626 9.27 -1.31 18.61
C GLN A 626 10.34 -1.61 19.65
N VAL A 627 11.49 -2.16 19.22
CA VAL A 627 12.65 -2.33 20.09
C VAL A 627 12.84 -1.04 20.88
N ARG A 628 12.97 -1.16 22.22
CA ARG A 628 13.39 -0.05 23.10
C ARG A 628 14.68 0.53 22.56
N ARG A 629 14.60 1.51 21.66
CA ARG A 629 15.76 2.29 21.27
C ARG A 629 16.16 3.12 22.49
N PRO A 630 17.46 3.20 22.80
CA PRO A 630 17.92 4.19 23.75
C PRO A 630 17.38 5.55 23.32
N LEU A 631 16.84 6.32 24.26
CA LEU A 631 16.39 7.68 24.01
C LEU A 631 17.59 8.50 23.52
N HIS A 632 17.71 8.66 22.21
CA HIS A 632 18.86 9.33 21.64
C HIS A 632 18.73 10.84 21.84
N ASN A 633 19.58 11.39 22.72
CA ASN A 633 19.75 12.83 22.92
C ASN A 633 20.12 13.58 21.61
N ARG A 634 20.59 12.87 20.57
CA ARG A 634 20.90 13.43 19.24
C ARG A 634 19.72 14.18 18.61
N GLU A 635 18.50 13.79 18.95
CA GLU A 635 17.28 14.38 18.42
C GLU A 635 16.95 15.76 19.04
N VAL A 636 17.36 16.01 20.28
CA VAL A 636 17.08 17.28 20.97
C VAL A 636 18.04 18.36 20.45
N GLY A 637 17.50 19.48 19.97
CA GLY A 637 18.30 20.56 19.39
C GLY A 637 18.98 20.18 18.07
N GLY A 638 18.45 19.17 17.37
CA GLY A 638 18.97 18.72 16.09
C GLY A 638 18.90 19.81 15.01
N TRP A 639 17.92 20.70 15.11
CA TRP A 639 17.74 21.87 14.23
C TRP A 639 18.96 22.77 14.13
N ARG A 640 19.81 22.86 15.17
CA ARG A 640 21.02 23.70 15.16
C ARG A 640 22.04 23.27 14.11
N ARG A 641 22.01 22.01 13.68
CA ARG A 641 22.87 21.49 12.59
C ARG A 641 22.39 21.93 11.20
N TYR A 642 21.16 22.43 11.13
CA TYR A 642 20.46 22.89 9.93
C TYR A 642 20.03 24.36 10.08
N GLU A 643 20.74 25.12 10.93
CA GLU A 643 20.35 26.49 11.28
C GLU A 643 20.39 27.41 10.05
N GLU A 644 21.39 27.22 9.17
CA GLU A 644 21.51 27.97 7.92
C GLU A 644 20.32 27.70 6.99
N GLU A 645 19.92 26.45 6.85
CA GLU A 645 18.82 26.05 5.97
C GLU A 645 17.44 26.44 6.54
N LEU A 646 17.30 26.47 7.86
CA LEU A 646 16.06 26.90 8.54
C LEU A 646 15.98 28.42 8.73
N ALA A 647 17.03 29.18 8.42
CA ALA A 647 17.13 30.61 8.69
C ALA A 647 15.93 31.42 8.16
N SER A 648 15.35 30.99 7.03
CA SER A 648 14.19 31.63 6.41
C SER A 648 12.90 31.60 7.25
N ILE A 649 12.75 30.63 8.17
CA ILE A 649 11.53 30.46 8.97
C ILE A 649 11.75 30.62 10.47
N LEU A 650 13.00 30.57 10.96
CA LEU A 650 13.30 30.72 12.39
C LEU A 650 12.64 31.96 13.05
N PRO A 651 12.58 33.15 12.41
CA PRO A 651 11.91 34.31 12.97
C PRO A 651 10.40 34.15 13.16
N ASP A 652 9.76 33.31 12.33
CA ASP A 652 8.30 33.08 12.35
C ASP A 652 7.91 31.99 13.37
N LEU A 653 8.88 31.19 13.81
CA LEU A 653 8.63 30.10 14.76
C LEU A 653 8.54 30.61 16.21
N PRO A 654 7.67 30.01 17.04
CA PRO A 654 7.48 30.41 18.43
C PRO A 654 8.60 29.97 19.41
N VAL A 655 9.86 30.08 19.00
CA VAL A 655 11.04 29.57 19.74
C VAL A 655 11.19 30.23 21.11
N ALA A 656 11.22 31.56 21.17
CA ALA A 656 11.47 32.30 22.41
C ALA A 656 10.38 32.10 23.48
N GLU A 657 9.15 31.80 23.07
CA GLU A 657 8.07 31.45 24.01
C GLU A 657 8.20 30.02 24.51
N TYR A 658 8.51 29.08 23.62
CA TYR A 658 8.77 27.69 23.98
C TYR A 658 9.90 27.57 25.00
N GLU A 659 10.99 28.32 24.82
CA GLU A 659 12.13 28.33 25.74
C GLU A 659 11.79 28.93 27.11
N ARG A 660 10.81 29.85 27.19
CA ARG A 660 10.32 30.42 28.45
C ARG A 660 9.32 29.53 29.20
N GLY A 661 9.07 28.32 28.70
CA GLY A 661 8.15 27.36 29.32
C GLY A 661 6.74 27.34 28.72
N GLY A 662 6.50 28.12 27.65
CA GLY A 662 5.33 27.93 26.78
C GLY A 662 5.40 26.60 26.04
N PHE A 663 4.33 26.24 25.33
CA PHE A 663 4.23 24.98 24.60
C PHE A 663 3.88 25.19 23.12
#